data_AF-A0AAV9GR87-F1
#
_entry.id   AF-A0AAV9GR87-F1
#
_cell.length_a   1.000
_cell.length_b   1.000
_cell.length_c   1.000
_cell.angle_alpha   90.00
_cell.angle_beta   90.00
_cell.angle_gamma   90.00
#
_symmetry.space_group_name_H-M   'P 1'
#
loop_
_entity.id
_entity.type
_entity.pdbx_description
1 polymer ?
#
loop_
_entity_poly.entity_id
_entity_poly.type
_entity_poly.pdbx_seq_one_letter_code
_entity_poly.pdbx_strand_id
1 'polypeptide(L)'
;MPLPVLRSPPARTAATRGFRVIGSAPRHNPRPGTVSATEPACGKAWFARFSTTTSCANRGDTGFLYPTHSEGINPTATAVTQVQPPPRRQLKGVNSLRSSTRCQLVGTAAASSLASAQPRRSLSTVKPPSMYTTSFAFFEALWDAGVSHCFVNLGSDHPSIIEAMVKGAREKKDRFPRIITCPNEMVAMSMADGYARLTGKPQCVIVHVDVGTQGLGAAVHNASAGRAPILVFAGLSPFTQEGEMRGSRTEYIHWIQDVPDQKQIVGQYCRYSAELKTGRNVKQMVNRALQFARSDPQGPVYLCGAREVMEMDIEPYEIRQEMWKPVELGGLPSSALREIAEAIAGAKEPLVVTAYSGRNHKVSPALVELANTVKGLRVLDTGGSDMCFPADHPAWLGLRFGNEDAIRTADAILVLDCDVPWILTQCKPREDAKIFHVDVDPLKNVMPVFYIDALARYRADALTSIEQLTSLLKSDETLKAKLAGPEREQMQQAMEQSYKARLEGIASRAQPLEDGSFGTGHLCAKLRELCPKDTLWAVEAVTNTAFVHDNLQPTIPGSWINCGGGGLGWSGGGALGVKLASDHEAQLQGGKGKFVVQIVGDGTFLFSVPGSVYWISKRYNIPVLTIVLNNKGWNAPRKSLLLVHPEGLGSKATNEEINISFDPVPDYSGIAKAAAGGDLHAARVDKAADLEEVLKRAIEAVQGGQSAVLDCKVAMNC
;
A
#
# COMPACT_ATOMS: atom_id res chain seq x y z
N MET A 1 -0.57 -54.93 40.24
CA MET A 1 0.61 -55.38 41.01
C MET A 1 1.39 -54.14 41.45
N PRO A 2 1.92 -54.05 42.69
CA PRO A 2 2.37 -52.76 43.27
C PRO A 2 3.87 -52.63 43.62
N LEU A 3 4.40 -51.39 43.51
CA LEU A 3 5.52 -50.77 44.27
C LEU A 3 6.95 -51.38 44.13
N PRO A 4 8.08 -50.70 44.51
CA PRO A 4 8.27 -49.57 45.47
C PRO A 4 9.05 -48.31 44.98
N VAL A 5 8.88 -47.08 45.52
CA VAL A 5 9.21 -46.38 46.82
C VAL A 5 10.67 -45.84 46.98
N LEU A 6 10.78 -44.61 47.57
CA LEU A 6 11.94 -43.85 48.13
C LEU A 6 12.58 -42.79 47.17
N ARG A 7 13.08 -41.59 47.58
CA ARG A 7 13.03 -40.81 48.86
C ARG A 7 13.30 -39.28 48.66
N SER A 8 13.31 -38.51 49.76
CA SER A 8 13.81 -37.11 49.94
C SER A 8 14.39 -36.98 51.38
N PRO A 9 14.71 -35.79 51.94
CA PRO A 9 15.59 -34.65 51.56
C PRO A 9 16.79 -34.54 52.57
N PRO A 10 17.44 -33.38 52.90
CA PRO A 10 16.89 -32.35 53.84
C PRO A 10 17.35 -30.88 53.59
N ALA A 11 17.15 -29.98 54.57
CA ALA A 11 17.26 -28.50 54.49
C ALA A 11 18.00 -27.83 55.69
N ARG A 12 17.92 -26.48 55.82
CA ARG A 12 18.35 -25.56 56.94
C ARG A 12 19.77 -24.93 56.78
N THR A 13 20.15 -23.72 57.27
CA THR A 13 19.56 -22.59 58.07
C THR A 13 20.49 -21.34 57.92
N ALA A 14 20.03 -20.09 57.70
CA ALA A 14 19.66 -18.99 58.65
C ALA A 14 20.79 -18.08 59.24
N ALA A 15 20.47 -16.77 59.38
CA ALA A 15 21.21 -15.66 60.07
C ALA A 15 22.50 -15.10 59.40
N THR A 16 22.96 -13.83 59.56
CA THR A 16 22.63 -12.74 60.53
C THR A 16 22.88 -11.31 59.96
N ARG A 17 22.57 -10.25 60.75
CA ARG A 17 22.60 -8.79 60.46
C ARG A 17 24.00 -8.14 60.35
N GLY A 18 24.10 -6.94 59.74
CA GLY A 18 25.24 -6.00 59.83
C GLY A 18 24.92 -4.58 59.31
N PHE A 19 25.49 -3.50 59.89
CA PHE A 19 25.01 -2.10 59.76
C PHE A 19 26.06 -1.11 59.20
N ARG A 20 25.59 -0.15 58.35
CA ARG A 20 25.97 1.29 58.21
C ARG A 20 27.36 1.81 57.75
N VAL A 21 27.31 3.13 57.40
CA VAL A 21 28.33 4.20 57.22
C VAL A 21 28.74 4.43 55.75
N ILE A 22 28.29 5.47 55.00
CA ILE A 22 28.29 6.96 55.11
C ILE A 22 29.62 7.64 54.75
N GLY A 23 29.55 8.59 53.80
CA GLY A 23 30.53 9.65 53.49
C GLY A 23 31.19 9.47 52.11
N SER A 24 31.38 10.44 51.22
CA SER A 24 31.07 11.88 51.10
C SER A 24 31.93 12.40 49.93
N ALA A 25 31.42 13.34 49.13
CA ALA A 25 32.10 13.96 47.97
C ALA A 25 33.15 15.03 48.42
N PRO A 26 33.70 15.98 47.59
CA PRO A 26 33.47 16.27 46.16
C PRO A 26 34.68 16.82 45.32
N ARG A 27 34.41 17.19 44.05
CA ARG A 27 35.01 18.29 43.23
C ARG A 27 36.53 18.37 43.00
N HIS A 28 36.93 18.50 41.72
CA HIS A 28 37.27 19.82 41.15
C HIS A 28 37.37 19.80 39.60
N ASN A 29 37.16 20.98 38.99
CA ASN A 29 37.37 21.31 37.57
C ASN A 29 38.38 22.48 37.55
N PRO A 30 39.25 22.62 36.52
CA PRO A 30 39.04 23.78 35.64
C PRO A 30 39.42 23.59 34.15
N ARG A 31 38.83 24.47 33.32
CA ARG A 31 39.19 24.83 31.92
C ARG A 31 40.37 25.83 31.90
N PRO A 32 40.74 26.48 30.76
CA PRO A 32 40.81 26.06 29.34
C PRO A 32 42.21 26.33 28.71
N GLY A 33 42.41 25.94 27.44
CA GLY A 33 43.53 26.43 26.62
C GLY A 33 43.19 26.44 25.13
N THR A 34 43.17 27.62 24.52
CA THR A 34 43.05 27.85 23.06
C THR A 34 44.43 27.88 22.39
N VAL A 35 44.54 27.44 21.12
CA VAL A 35 45.23 28.15 20.00
C VAL A 35 45.15 27.30 18.71
N SER A 36 45.40 27.96 17.57
CA SER A 36 45.02 27.64 16.20
C SER A 36 45.96 26.73 15.38
N ALA A 37 45.34 26.06 14.39
CA ALA A 37 45.75 25.89 12.98
C ALA A 37 47.19 25.49 12.59
N THR A 38 47.30 24.44 11.77
CA THR A 38 48.15 24.35 10.56
C THR A 38 47.71 23.16 9.69
N GLU A 39 47.61 23.34 8.37
CA GLU A 39 47.72 22.23 7.39
C GLU A 39 49.20 21.77 7.30
N PRO A 40 49.49 20.59 6.72
CA PRO A 40 49.83 20.59 5.29
C PRO A 40 49.37 19.36 4.49
N ALA A 41 49.51 19.45 3.16
CA ALA A 41 49.15 18.43 2.17
C ALA A 41 50.25 17.39 1.88
N CYS A 42 50.02 16.58 0.82
CA CYS A 42 50.75 15.38 0.34
C CYS A 42 50.51 14.09 1.15
N GLY A 43 50.39 12.90 0.55
CA GLY A 43 50.38 12.53 -0.88
C GLY A 43 50.95 11.12 -1.13
N LYS A 44 50.40 10.38 -2.10
CA LYS A 44 50.70 8.95 -2.45
C LYS A 44 50.14 7.95 -1.41
N ALA A 45 49.30 6.95 -1.72
CA ALA A 45 49.28 5.93 -2.77
C ALA A 45 50.40 4.87 -2.64
N TRP A 46 50.07 3.66 -2.15
CA TRP A 46 50.09 2.40 -2.93
C TRP A 46 49.64 1.16 -2.10
N PHE A 47 49.24 0.10 -2.81
CA PHE A 47 48.84 -1.23 -2.29
C PHE A 47 50.03 -2.05 -1.72
N ALA A 48 49.78 -2.95 -0.74
CA ALA A 48 49.69 -4.41 -0.97
C ALA A 48 49.84 -5.30 0.30
N ARG A 49 49.03 -6.38 0.37
CA ARG A 49 49.24 -7.77 0.91
C ARG A 49 49.99 -7.97 2.26
N PHE A 50 49.54 -8.88 3.14
CA PHE A 50 49.62 -10.36 3.03
C PHE A 50 48.66 -11.02 4.07
N SER A 51 47.81 -11.97 3.66
CA SER A 51 47.86 -13.43 4.00
C SER A 51 47.39 -13.80 5.44
N THR A 52 46.96 -15.03 5.77
CA THR A 52 47.28 -16.35 5.19
C THR A 52 46.26 -17.44 5.62
N THR A 53 45.90 -18.37 4.71
CA THR A 53 45.55 -19.81 4.93
C THR A 53 44.37 -20.19 5.86
N THR A 54 43.63 -21.31 5.69
CA THR A 54 43.98 -22.65 5.14
C THR A 54 42.81 -23.33 4.39
N SER A 55 43.16 -24.34 3.58
CA SER A 55 42.37 -25.25 2.72
C SER A 55 41.22 -26.05 3.40
N CYS A 56 40.41 -26.92 2.77
CA CYS A 56 40.41 -27.78 1.54
C CYS A 56 38.91 -28.08 1.19
N ALA A 57 38.50 -28.74 0.09
CA ALA A 57 38.98 -28.96 -1.28
C ALA A 57 37.93 -29.81 -2.04
N ASN A 58 37.65 -29.55 -3.32
CA ASN A 58 37.56 -30.62 -4.34
C ASN A 58 37.53 -30.06 -5.78
N ARG A 59 37.95 -30.88 -6.74
CA ARG A 59 38.26 -30.48 -8.12
C ARG A 59 37.13 -30.78 -9.11
N GLY A 60 37.12 -30.01 -10.20
CA GLY A 60 36.51 -30.35 -11.48
C GLY A 60 37.23 -29.55 -12.58
N ASP A 61 37.98 -30.23 -13.44
CA ASP A 61 38.88 -29.62 -14.43
C ASP A 61 38.18 -29.24 -15.76
N THR A 62 38.96 -28.62 -16.66
CA THR A 62 38.65 -28.15 -18.04
C THR A 62 37.99 -26.77 -18.16
N GLY A 63 38.42 -25.86 -19.05
CA GLY A 63 39.59 -25.87 -19.94
C GLY A 63 39.43 -24.93 -21.14
N PHE A 64 40.51 -24.23 -21.53
CA PHE A 64 40.71 -23.47 -22.78
C PHE A 64 40.04 -22.10 -23.02
N LEU A 65 40.81 -21.05 -22.66
CA LEU A 65 41.41 -20.05 -23.58
C LEU A 65 40.57 -19.29 -24.63
N TYR A 66 40.51 -17.98 -24.42
CA TYR A 66 40.35 -16.93 -25.45
C TYR A 66 41.60 -16.82 -26.35
N PRO A 67 41.45 -16.22 -27.55
CA PRO A 67 42.46 -15.33 -28.12
C PRO A 67 42.02 -13.86 -28.07
N THR A 68 42.90 -13.01 -27.55
CA THR A 68 42.86 -11.55 -27.69
C THR A 68 43.44 -11.12 -29.03
N HIS A 69 42.92 -10.06 -29.65
CA HIS A 69 43.77 -9.15 -30.44
C HIS A 69 43.29 -7.71 -30.34
N SER A 70 44.26 -6.80 -30.23
CA SER A 70 44.08 -5.36 -30.08
C SER A 70 44.92 -4.63 -31.13
N GLU A 71 44.33 -3.68 -31.85
CA GLU A 71 44.99 -2.51 -32.44
C GLU A 71 44.04 -1.31 -32.39
N GLY A 72 44.54 -0.07 -32.50
CA GLY A 72 43.74 1.15 -32.34
C GLY A 72 44.33 2.34 -33.09
N ILE A 73 43.91 3.57 -32.71
CA ILE A 73 44.32 4.88 -33.30
C ILE A 73 43.62 5.12 -34.66
N ASN A 74 43.00 6.26 -35.01
CA ASN A 74 42.91 7.64 -34.48
C ASN A 74 41.51 8.25 -34.81
N PRO A 75 41.06 9.35 -34.16
CA PRO A 75 39.81 10.02 -34.51
C PRO A 75 40.02 11.14 -35.56
N THR A 76 39.07 11.32 -36.48
CA THR A 76 38.94 12.54 -37.31
C THR A 76 37.50 13.02 -37.35
N ALA A 77 37.31 14.33 -37.16
CA ALA A 77 36.01 14.98 -37.15
C ALA A 77 35.56 15.33 -38.58
N THR A 78 34.26 15.19 -38.88
CA THR A 78 33.67 15.79 -40.09
C THR A 78 32.28 16.39 -39.82
N ALA A 79 32.12 17.62 -40.30
CA ALA A 79 30.96 18.50 -40.39
C ALA A 79 29.54 17.98 -40.05
N VAL A 80 28.82 18.76 -39.23
CA VAL A 80 27.36 18.77 -39.14
C VAL A 80 26.78 19.67 -40.24
N THR A 81 26.08 19.09 -41.22
CA THR A 81 25.29 19.86 -42.21
C THR A 81 23.85 20.02 -41.74
N GLN A 82 23.41 21.26 -41.51
CA GLN A 82 22.00 21.57 -41.26
C GLN A 82 21.18 21.44 -42.54
N VAL A 83 20.02 20.78 -42.47
CA VAL A 83 19.03 20.72 -43.55
C VAL A 83 17.74 21.41 -43.08
N GLN A 84 17.34 22.47 -43.79
CA GLN A 84 16.06 23.16 -43.55
C GLN A 84 14.90 22.44 -44.24
N PRO A 85 13.69 22.43 -43.65
CA PRO A 85 12.48 21.92 -44.30
C PRO A 85 11.80 22.97 -45.21
N PRO A 86 11.15 22.56 -46.32
CA PRO A 86 10.42 23.47 -47.21
C PRO A 86 9.05 23.91 -46.66
N PRO A 87 8.45 25.00 -47.18
CA PRO A 87 7.36 25.71 -46.50
C PRO A 87 5.96 25.12 -46.74
N ARG A 88 5.09 25.31 -45.74
CA ARG A 88 3.64 24.99 -45.80
C ARG A 88 2.91 25.88 -46.81
N ARG A 89 2.13 25.27 -47.72
CA ARG A 89 1.06 25.98 -48.46
C ARG A 89 -0.28 25.80 -47.76
N GLN A 90 -0.90 26.91 -47.37
CA GLN A 90 -2.36 26.96 -47.14
C GLN A 90 -3.08 26.94 -48.48
N LEU A 91 -4.20 26.23 -48.58
CA LEU A 91 -5.25 26.53 -49.57
C LEU A 91 -6.63 26.36 -48.94
N LYS A 92 -7.53 27.27 -49.32
CA LYS A 92 -8.89 27.40 -48.79
C LYS A 92 -9.83 26.38 -49.44
N GLY A 93 -10.83 25.91 -48.70
CA GLY A 93 -11.93 25.14 -49.27
C GLY A 93 -12.93 26.03 -50.00
N VAL A 94 -13.54 25.50 -51.07
CA VAL A 94 -14.76 26.02 -51.72
C VAL A 94 -15.61 24.82 -52.14
N ASN A 95 -16.90 24.85 -51.81
CA ASN A 95 -17.89 23.89 -52.28
C ASN A 95 -18.30 24.19 -53.74
N SER A 96 -18.60 23.17 -54.56
CA SER A 96 -19.99 22.89 -54.98
C SER A 96 -20.16 21.93 -56.18
N LEU A 97 -21.25 21.17 -56.11
CA LEU A 97 -22.19 20.78 -57.19
C LEU A 97 -21.72 20.11 -58.51
N ARG A 98 -22.03 18.80 -58.59
CA ARG A 98 -22.82 18.13 -59.64
C ARG A 98 -22.87 18.72 -61.07
N SER A 99 -22.48 17.91 -62.06
CA SER A 99 -23.43 17.44 -63.09
C SER A 99 -22.91 16.22 -63.87
N SER A 100 -23.85 15.37 -64.31
CA SER A 100 -23.66 14.21 -65.18
C SER A 100 -23.28 14.56 -66.63
N THR A 101 -22.71 13.60 -67.39
CA THR A 101 -23.21 13.18 -68.72
C THR A 101 -22.64 11.79 -69.07
N ARG A 102 -23.43 10.94 -69.76
CA ARG A 102 -23.02 9.63 -70.29
C ARG A 102 -22.24 9.77 -71.60
N CYS A 103 -21.35 8.82 -71.89
CA CYS A 103 -21.18 8.35 -73.28
C CYS A 103 -20.99 6.83 -73.31
N GLN A 104 -21.62 6.16 -74.28
CA GLN A 104 -21.47 4.73 -74.53
C GLN A 104 -20.35 4.49 -75.53
N LEU A 105 -19.74 3.30 -75.51
CA LEU A 105 -19.20 2.65 -76.70
C LEU A 105 -19.21 1.13 -76.54
N VAL A 106 -19.21 0.42 -77.66
CA VAL A 106 -19.65 -0.98 -77.81
C VAL A 106 -18.46 -1.91 -78.01
N GLY A 107 -18.52 -3.13 -77.46
CA GLY A 107 -17.53 -4.17 -77.70
C GLY A 107 -18.11 -5.56 -77.46
N THR A 108 -18.29 -6.33 -78.54
CA THR A 108 -18.93 -7.66 -78.55
C THR A 108 -17.91 -8.80 -78.61
N ALA A 109 -18.09 -9.83 -77.78
CA ALA A 109 -17.70 -11.21 -78.09
C ALA A 109 -18.46 -12.17 -77.16
N ALA A 110 -18.88 -13.33 -77.69
CA ALA A 110 -19.67 -14.32 -76.96
C ALA A 110 -18.92 -15.66 -76.84
N ALA A 111 -19.08 -16.33 -75.70
CA ALA A 111 -18.83 -17.77 -75.53
C ALA A 111 -19.74 -18.30 -74.42
N SER A 112 -20.29 -19.50 -74.60
CA SER A 112 -21.40 -20.06 -73.83
C SER A 112 -21.00 -21.16 -72.85
N SER A 113 -21.61 -21.20 -71.67
CA SER A 113 -22.09 -22.45 -71.04
C SER A 113 -23.14 -22.17 -69.96
N LEU A 114 -23.89 -23.21 -69.56
CA LEU A 114 -25.11 -23.10 -68.75
C LEU A 114 -24.83 -23.00 -67.25
N ALA A 115 -25.57 -22.15 -66.54
CA ALA A 115 -25.80 -22.24 -65.09
C ALA A 115 -27.17 -21.64 -64.72
N SER A 116 -27.75 -22.14 -63.63
CA SER A 116 -29.15 -21.87 -63.24
C SER A 116 -29.41 -20.44 -62.72
N ALA A 117 -30.63 -19.96 -62.94
CA ALA A 117 -31.09 -18.68 -62.41
C ALA A 117 -31.35 -18.78 -60.90
N GLN A 118 -30.50 -18.14 -60.09
CA GLN A 118 -30.81 -17.77 -58.70
C GLN A 118 -31.02 -16.25 -58.61
N PRO A 119 -31.96 -15.78 -57.77
CA PRO A 119 -32.23 -14.35 -57.62
C PRO A 119 -31.03 -13.65 -56.97
N ARG A 120 -30.47 -12.65 -57.66
CA ARG A 120 -29.40 -11.80 -57.11
C ARG A 120 -29.94 -11.01 -55.92
N ARG A 121 -29.66 -11.48 -54.68
CA ARG A 121 -29.67 -10.60 -53.50
C ARG A 121 -28.76 -9.43 -53.79
N SER A 122 -29.26 -8.21 -53.61
CA SER A 122 -28.41 -7.03 -53.58
C SER A 122 -27.41 -7.19 -52.44
N LEU A 123 -26.13 -7.32 -52.76
CA LEU A 123 -25.05 -7.24 -51.77
C LEU A 123 -25.10 -5.83 -51.19
N SER A 124 -25.74 -5.69 -50.03
CA SER A 124 -25.50 -4.54 -49.17
C SER A 124 -24.01 -4.56 -48.87
N THR A 125 -23.32 -3.45 -49.14
CA THR A 125 -21.96 -3.25 -48.71
C THR A 125 -21.97 -3.08 -47.19
N VAL A 126 -22.03 -4.20 -46.48
CA VAL A 126 -21.74 -4.27 -45.05
C VAL A 126 -20.34 -3.69 -44.92
N LYS A 127 -20.20 -2.52 -44.28
CA LYS A 127 -18.89 -2.02 -43.90
C LYS A 127 -18.18 -3.15 -43.14
N PRO A 128 -16.93 -3.51 -43.47
CA PRO A 128 -16.21 -4.48 -42.67
C PRO A 128 -16.26 -4.02 -41.20
N PRO A 129 -16.43 -4.95 -40.23
CA PRO A 129 -16.45 -4.59 -38.83
C PRO A 129 -15.21 -3.74 -38.53
N SER A 130 -15.39 -2.65 -37.79
CA SER A 130 -14.28 -1.76 -37.46
C SER A 130 -13.36 -2.48 -36.48
N MET A 131 -12.35 -3.16 -37.03
CA MET A 131 -11.33 -3.86 -36.26
C MET A 131 -10.69 -2.93 -35.23
N TYR A 132 -10.30 -3.51 -34.10
CA TYR A 132 -9.54 -2.82 -33.06
C TYR A 132 -8.37 -3.70 -32.60
N THR A 133 -7.38 -3.12 -31.93
CA THR A 133 -6.26 -3.89 -31.37
C THR A 133 -6.67 -4.58 -30.08
N THR A 134 -5.97 -5.66 -29.72
CA THR A 134 -6.02 -6.24 -28.36
C THR A 134 -5.86 -5.17 -27.28
N SER A 135 -4.98 -4.20 -27.48
CA SER A 135 -4.78 -3.06 -26.55
C SER A 135 -6.06 -2.25 -26.32
N PHE A 136 -6.85 -1.99 -27.35
CA PHE A 136 -8.12 -1.28 -27.19
C PHE A 136 -9.16 -2.14 -26.47
N ALA A 137 -9.26 -3.43 -26.84
CA ALA A 137 -10.14 -4.38 -26.16
C ALA A 137 -9.77 -4.59 -24.68
N PHE A 138 -8.48 -4.49 -24.32
CA PHE A 138 -7.98 -4.52 -22.96
C PHE A 138 -8.49 -3.31 -22.15
N PHE A 139 -8.36 -2.08 -22.65
CA PHE A 139 -8.90 -0.90 -21.97
C PHE A 139 -10.45 -0.90 -21.90
N GLU A 140 -11.13 -1.40 -22.93
CA GLU A 140 -12.59 -1.55 -22.90
C GLU A 140 -12.99 -2.57 -21.81
N ALA A 141 -12.28 -3.69 -21.68
CA ALA A 141 -12.51 -4.66 -20.61
C ALA A 141 -12.23 -4.11 -19.20
N LEU A 142 -11.19 -3.28 -19.04
CA LEU A 142 -10.91 -2.58 -17.79
C LEU A 142 -12.09 -1.66 -17.42
N TRP A 143 -12.53 -0.82 -18.36
CA TRP A 143 -13.65 0.10 -18.15
C TRP A 143 -14.95 -0.63 -17.80
N ASP A 144 -15.34 -1.62 -18.61
CA ASP A 144 -16.57 -2.38 -18.41
C ASP A 144 -16.55 -3.14 -17.06
N ALA A 145 -15.36 -3.57 -16.59
CA ALA A 145 -15.18 -4.21 -15.27
C ALA A 145 -15.13 -3.24 -14.07
N GLY A 146 -15.22 -1.93 -14.30
CA GLY A 146 -15.29 -0.87 -13.29
C GLY A 146 -13.97 -0.16 -12.96
N VAL A 147 -12.92 -0.36 -13.76
CA VAL A 147 -11.64 0.36 -13.63
C VAL A 147 -11.80 1.77 -14.22
N SER A 148 -11.81 2.79 -13.37
CA SER A 148 -12.01 4.19 -13.78
C SER A 148 -10.70 4.90 -14.10
N HIS A 149 -9.58 4.44 -13.55
CA HIS A 149 -8.25 5.04 -13.72
C HIS A 149 -7.18 4.01 -14.08
N CYS A 150 -6.23 4.42 -14.93
CA CYS A 150 -5.00 3.68 -15.19
C CYS A 150 -3.79 4.55 -14.84
N PHE A 151 -2.94 4.08 -13.93
CA PHE A 151 -1.71 4.73 -13.53
C PHE A 151 -0.56 4.16 -14.37
N VAL A 152 0.09 4.99 -15.19
CA VAL A 152 0.95 4.50 -16.27
C VAL A 152 2.39 5.02 -16.15
N ASN A 153 3.35 4.10 -16.13
CA ASN A 153 4.73 4.34 -16.49
C ASN A 153 5.00 3.58 -17.80
N LEU A 154 5.15 4.33 -18.91
CA LEU A 154 5.15 3.78 -20.26
C LEU A 154 6.57 3.59 -20.75
N GLY A 155 6.88 2.37 -21.21
CA GLY A 155 8.14 2.02 -21.85
C GLY A 155 8.01 1.74 -23.35
N SER A 156 9.08 1.20 -23.94
CA SER A 156 9.16 0.96 -25.39
C SER A 156 8.09 -0.03 -25.88
N ASP A 157 7.84 -1.10 -25.13
CA ASP A 157 6.79 -2.13 -25.26
C ASP A 157 5.34 -1.64 -25.39
N HIS A 158 5.06 -0.35 -25.14
CA HIS A 158 3.71 0.21 -25.12
C HIS A 158 3.15 0.87 -26.41
N PRO A 159 3.62 0.69 -27.68
CA PRO A 159 3.11 1.52 -28.79
C PRO A 159 1.62 1.29 -29.04
N SER A 160 1.19 0.03 -29.03
CA SER A 160 -0.22 -0.36 -29.17
C SER A 160 -1.10 0.15 -28.02
N ILE A 161 -0.55 0.21 -26.80
CA ILE A 161 -1.24 0.76 -25.62
C ILE A 161 -1.38 2.28 -25.75
N ILE A 162 -0.35 2.98 -26.24
CA ILE A 162 -0.39 4.42 -26.51
C ILE A 162 -1.41 4.74 -27.62
N GLU A 163 -1.42 3.98 -28.72
CA GLU A 163 -2.44 4.12 -29.77
C GLU A 163 -3.85 3.87 -29.23
N ALA A 164 -4.05 2.84 -28.41
CA ALA A 164 -5.33 2.57 -27.76
C ALA A 164 -5.76 3.69 -26.81
N MET A 165 -4.85 4.28 -26.04
CA MET A 165 -5.09 5.45 -25.20
C MET A 165 -5.51 6.68 -26.02
N VAL A 166 -4.80 6.96 -27.12
CA VAL A 166 -5.11 8.09 -28.02
C VAL A 166 -6.48 7.88 -28.68
N LYS A 167 -6.77 6.66 -29.14
CA LYS A 167 -8.08 6.30 -29.72
C LYS A 167 -9.20 6.41 -28.70
N GLY A 168 -9.01 5.86 -27.50
CA GLY A 168 -9.96 5.93 -26.39
C GLY A 168 -10.31 7.37 -26.00
N ALA A 169 -9.29 8.21 -25.82
CA ALA A 169 -9.48 9.63 -25.49
C ALA A 169 -10.21 10.44 -26.59
N ARG A 170 -10.13 10.02 -27.85
CA ARG A 170 -10.78 10.68 -29.00
C ARG A 170 -12.19 10.15 -29.28
N GLU A 171 -12.42 8.84 -29.12
CA GLU A 171 -13.63 8.15 -29.59
C GLU A 171 -14.55 7.67 -28.45
N LYS A 172 -14.03 7.51 -27.23
CA LYS A 172 -14.72 6.89 -26.07
C LYS A 172 -14.50 7.67 -24.77
N LYS A 173 -14.42 9.01 -24.80
CA LYS A 173 -14.06 9.84 -23.63
C LYS A 173 -14.79 9.50 -22.33
N ASP A 174 -16.09 9.20 -22.40
CA ASP A 174 -16.94 8.86 -21.24
C ASP A 174 -17.13 7.34 -21.05
N ARG A 175 -16.36 6.53 -21.78
CA ARG A 175 -16.32 5.05 -21.75
C ARG A 175 -14.87 4.52 -21.87
N PHE A 176 -13.93 5.17 -21.19
CA PHE A 176 -12.52 4.82 -21.22
C PHE A 176 -11.82 5.26 -19.92
N PRO A 177 -10.88 4.48 -19.35
CA PRO A 177 -10.25 4.84 -18.09
C PRO A 177 -9.43 6.13 -18.20
N ARG A 178 -9.48 6.98 -17.16
CA ARG A 178 -8.64 8.18 -17.09
C ARG A 178 -7.18 7.77 -16.89
N ILE A 179 -6.33 8.17 -17.84
CA ILE A 179 -4.90 7.90 -17.78
C ILE A 179 -4.20 8.93 -16.88
N ILE A 180 -3.41 8.43 -15.92
CA ILE A 180 -2.56 9.22 -15.02
C ILE A 180 -1.11 8.78 -15.26
N THR A 181 -0.30 9.61 -15.92
CA THR A 181 1.15 9.36 -16.07
C THR A 181 1.87 9.51 -14.74
N CYS A 182 2.61 8.49 -14.34
CA CYS A 182 3.37 8.39 -13.10
C CYS A 182 4.85 8.14 -13.43
N PRO A 183 5.77 9.10 -13.21
CA PRO A 183 7.20 8.94 -13.51
C PRO A 183 7.96 7.90 -12.68
N ASN A 184 7.27 7.16 -11.81
CA ASN A 184 7.83 6.09 -10.99
C ASN A 184 6.74 5.04 -10.69
N GLU A 185 7.09 3.78 -10.85
CA GLU A 185 6.21 2.61 -10.78
C GLU A 185 5.72 2.33 -9.37
N MET A 186 6.58 2.51 -8.35
CA MET A 186 6.17 2.40 -6.95
C MET A 186 5.12 3.46 -6.57
N VAL A 187 5.25 4.69 -7.09
CA VAL A 187 4.25 5.76 -6.91
C VAL A 187 2.96 5.43 -7.67
N ALA A 188 3.04 4.92 -8.90
CA ALA A 188 1.89 4.47 -9.69
C ALA A 188 1.09 3.37 -8.95
N MET A 189 1.80 2.38 -8.41
CA MET A 189 1.23 1.29 -7.63
C MET A 189 0.61 1.79 -6.32
N SER A 190 1.27 2.72 -5.63
CA SER A 190 0.77 3.29 -4.38
C SER A 190 -0.47 4.18 -4.59
N MET A 191 -0.58 4.88 -5.73
CA MET A 191 -1.81 5.59 -6.10
C MET A 191 -2.98 4.64 -6.37
N ALA A 192 -2.74 3.53 -7.08
CA ALA A 192 -3.76 2.50 -7.32
C ALA A 192 -4.21 1.84 -6.01
N ASP A 193 -3.25 1.55 -5.11
CA ASP A 193 -3.50 0.99 -3.79
C ASP A 193 -4.36 1.93 -2.93
N GLY A 194 -3.97 3.21 -2.79
CA GLY A 194 -4.73 4.19 -2.02
C GLY A 194 -6.15 4.43 -2.58
N TYR A 195 -6.30 4.41 -3.90
CA TYR A 195 -7.63 4.45 -4.54
C TYR A 195 -8.46 3.21 -4.18
N ALA A 196 -7.87 2.02 -4.31
CA ALA A 196 -8.54 0.76 -4.08
C ALA A 196 -8.96 0.57 -2.61
N ARG A 197 -8.14 1.00 -1.64
CA ARG A 197 -8.50 0.96 -0.20
C ARG A 197 -9.72 1.80 0.13
N LEU A 198 -9.79 3.05 -0.36
CA LEU A 198 -10.92 3.93 -0.06
C LEU A 198 -12.24 3.42 -0.66
N THR A 199 -12.19 2.74 -1.81
CA THR A 199 -13.38 2.46 -2.64
C THR A 199 -13.77 0.98 -2.72
N GLY A 200 -12.87 0.07 -2.40
CA GLY A 200 -12.99 -1.37 -2.75
C GLY A 200 -12.92 -1.65 -4.27
N LYS A 201 -12.68 -0.64 -5.12
CA LYS A 201 -12.70 -0.77 -6.58
C LYS A 201 -11.27 -0.86 -7.14
N PRO A 202 -10.91 -1.94 -7.86
CA PRO A 202 -9.58 -2.08 -8.41
C PRO A 202 -9.30 -1.05 -9.48
N GLN A 203 -8.07 -0.52 -9.47
CA GLN A 203 -7.54 0.29 -10.55
C GLN A 203 -6.45 -0.48 -11.31
N CYS A 204 -6.07 0.02 -12.49
CA CYS A 204 -4.99 -0.58 -13.27
C CYS A 204 -3.69 0.20 -13.11
N VAL A 205 -2.58 -0.52 -12.97
CA VAL A 205 -1.22 0.01 -13.05
C VAL A 205 -0.58 -0.57 -14.32
N ILE A 206 -0.08 0.28 -15.19
CA ILE A 206 0.64 -0.11 -16.41
C ILE A 206 2.11 0.25 -16.20
N VAL A 207 2.98 -0.75 -16.26
CA VAL A 207 4.44 -0.59 -16.15
C VAL A 207 5.13 -1.14 -17.38
N HIS A 208 6.37 -0.74 -17.60
CA HIS A 208 7.27 -1.35 -18.58
C HIS A 208 7.50 -2.86 -18.29
N VAL A 209 8.33 -3.52 -19.11
CA VAL A 209 8.76 -4.92 -18.99
C VAL A 209 9.48 -5.21 -17.66
N ASP A 210 10.29 -6.26 -17.57
CA ASP A 210 10.92 -6.75 -16.34
C ASP A 210 11.51 -5.68 -15.40
N VAL A 211 12.16 -4.64 -15.92
CA VAL A 211 12.69 -3.54 -15.09
C VAL A 211 11.61 -2.63 -14.51
N GLY A 212 10.49 -2.44 -15.23
CA GLY A 212 9.31 -1.72 -14.71
C GLY A 212 8.56 -2.56 -13.68
N THR A 213 8.46 -3.87 -13.92
CA THR A 213 7.97 -4.84 -12.93
C THR A 213 8.83 -4.83 -11.66
N GLN A 214 10.17 -4.73 -11.77
CA GLN A 214 11.06 -4.52 -10.62
C GLN A 214 10.87 -3.14 -9.97
N GLY A 215 10.63 -2.10 -10.78
CA GLY A 215 10.38 -0.73 -10.34
C GLY A 215 9.14 -0.55 -9.45
N LEU A 216 8.18 -1.48 -9.49
CA LEU A 216 7.06 -1.55 -8.51
C LEU A 216 7.57 -1.60 -7.06
N GLY A 217 8.77 -2.15 -6.85
CA GLY A 217 9.48 -2.15 -5.57
C GLY A 217 8.64 -2.72 -4.43
N ALA A 218 8.69 -2.07 -3.27
CA ALA A 218 7.95 -2.52 -2.10
C ALA A 218 6.42 -2.27 -2.18
N ALA A 219 5.92 -1.55 -3.18
CA ALA A 219 4.48 -1.27 -3.28
C ALA A 219 3.66 -2.51 -3.68
N VAL A 220 4.24 -3.47 -4.42
CA VAL A 220 3.55 -4.75 -4.69
C VAL A 220 3.41 -5.62 -3.43
N HIS A 221 4.41 -5.58 -2.54
CA HIS A 221 4.33 -6.18 -1.21
C HIS A 221 3.23 -5.53 -0.38
N ASN A 222 3.17 -4.20 -0.35
CA ASN A 222 2.15 -3.46 0.40
C ASN A 222 0.72 -3.75 -0.07
N ALA A 223 0.48 -3.75 -1.39
CA ALA A 223 -0.82 -4.12 -1.94
C ALA A 223 -1.20 -5.58 -1.61
N SER A 224 -0.22 -6.49 -1.57
CA SER A 224 -0.47 -7.90 -1.21
C SER A 224 -0.75 -8.09 0.27
N ALA A 225 0.08 -7.55 1.15
CA ALA A 225 -0.05 -7.67 2.61
C ALA A 225 -1.29 -6.93 3.11
N GLY A 226 -1.47 -5.67 2.69
CA GLY A 226 -2.65 -4.87 2.99
C GLY A 226 -3.89 -5.21 2.16
N ARG A 227 -3.85 -6.28 1.35
CA ARG A 227 -4.99 -6.85 0.62
C ARG A 227 -5.73 -5.85 -0.31
N ALA A 228 -5.00 -4.97 -0.99
CA ALA A 228 -5.56 -4.01 -1.95
C ALA A 228 -5.80 -4.66 -3.33
N PRO A 229 -7.02 -4.62 -3.89
CA PRO A 229 -7.32 -5.19 -5.21
C PRO A 229 -6.76 -4.30 -6.32
N ILE A 230 -5.74 -4.75 -7.06
CA ILE A 230 -5.08 -3.96 -8.13
C ILE A 230 -4.76 -4.87 -9.32
N LEU A 231 -4.99 -4.40 -10.55
CA LEU A 231 -4.49 -5.08 -11.75
C LEU A 231 -3.22 -4.40 -12.24
N VAL A 232 -2.09 -5.09 -12.17
CA VAL A 232 -0.85 -4.72 -12.84
C VAL A 232 -0.87 -5.30 -14.25
N PHE A 233 -0.64 -4.47 -15.25
CA PHE A 233 -0.27 -4.89 -16.59
C PHE A 233 1.18 -4.47 -16.87
N ALA A 234 1.96 -5.38 -17.43
CA ALA A 234 3.30 -5.11 -17.95
C ALA A 234 3.42 -5.62 -19.38
N GLY A 235 4.13 -4.93 -20.25
CA GLY A 235 4.50 -5.53 -21.53
C GLY A 235 5.48 -6.69 -21.34
N LEU A 236 5.67 -7.45 -22.42
CA LEU A 236 6.82 -8.34 -22.61
C LEU A 236 7.60 -7.88 -23.84
N SER A 237 8.89 -8.20 -23.87
CA SER A 237 9.70 -8.03 -25.08
C SER A 237 9.13 -8.87 -26.24
N PRO A 238 9.23 -8.40 -27.50
CA PRO A 238 8.67 -9.10 -28.65
C PRO A 238 9.31 -10.47 -28.87
N PHE A 239 8.51 -11.47 -29.23
CA PHE A 239 8.98 -12.84 -29.54
C PHE A 239 9.31 -13.08 -31.02
N THR A 240 9.19 -12.05 -31.87
CA THR A 240 9.53 -12.03 -33.30
C THR A 240 10.56 -10.94 -33.59
N GLN A 241 11.47 -11.16 -34.55
CA GLN A 241 12.67 -10.32 -34.72
C GLN A 241 12.80 -9.64 -36.09
N GLU A 242 12.46 -10.33 -37.19
CA GLU A 242 12.71 -9.87 -38.56
C GLU A 242 11.52 -9.12 -39.20
N GLY A 243 10.46 -8.86 -38.43
CA GLY A 243 9.24 -8.17 -38.90
C GLY A 243 8.12 -9.13 -39.29
N GLU A 244 8.15 -10.36 -38.77
CA GLU A 244 7.19 -11.44 -38.97
C GLU A 244 5.77 -11.05 -38.51
N MET A 245 5.67 -10.10 -37.56
CA MET A 245 4.40 -9.58 -37.02
C MET A 245 4.47 -8.08 -36.75
N ARG A 246 3.32 -7.39 -36.77
CA ARG A 246 3.24 -6.02 -36.22
C ARG A 246 3.59 -6.09 -34.73
N GLY A 247 4.69 -5.48 -34.33
CA GLY A 247 5.21 -5.52 -32.96
C GLY A 247 6.58 -6.18 -32.79
N SER A 248 7.17 -6.79 -33.84
CA SER A 248 8.54 -7.36 -33.79
C SER A 248 9.61 -6.41 -33.25
N ARG A 249 10.75 -6.97 -32.82
CA ARG A 249 11.87 -6.23 -32.22
C ARG A 249 12.37 -5.11 -33.12
N THR A 250 12.36 -3.90 -32.59
CA THR A 250 12.69 -2.65 -33.31
C THR A 250 13.68 -1.74 -32.58
N GLU A 251 14.05 -2.08 -31.34
CA GLU A 251 14.84 -1.25 -30.42
C GLU A 251 15.78 -2.14 -29.60
N TYR A 252 17.00 -1.66 -29.35
CA TYR A 252 18.06 -2.36 -28.60
C TYR A 252 17.58 -2.98 -27.29
N ILE A 253 16.69 -2.28 -26.59
CA ILE A 253 16.23 -2.65 -25.25
C ILE A 253 15.52 -4.02 -25.21
N HIS A 254 14.87 -4.43 -26.29
CA HIS A 254 14.17 -5.73 -26.36
C HIS A 254 15.06 -6.95 -26.18
N TRP A 255 16.36 -6.84 -26.41
CA TRP A 255 17.28 -7.96 -26.22
C TRP A 255 17.86 -8.04 -24.81
N ILE A 256 17.88 -6.93 -24.06
CA ILE A 256 18.45 -6.87 -22.71
C ILE A 256 17.41 -6.81 -21.60
N GLN A 257 16.12 -6.66 -21.95
CA GLN A 257 14.96 -6.67 -21.05
C GLN A 257 13.95 -7.77 -21.46
N ASP A 258 14.48 -8.97 -21.70
CA ASP A 258 13.72 -10.15 -22.09
C ASP A 258 14.11 -11.32 -21.18
N VAL A 259 13.56 -11.31 -19.97
CA VAL A 259 13.86 -12.32 -18.95
C VAL A 259 12.98 -13.57 -19.13
N PRO A 260 13.51 -14.79 -18.91
CA PRO A 260 12.77 -16.03 -19.19
C PRO A 260 11.43 -16.20 -18.46
N ASP A 261 11.27 -15.62 -17.26
CA ASP A 261 9.98 -15.59 -16.55
C ASP A 261 9.78 -14.32 -15.73
N GLN A 262 9.32 -13.26 -16.41
CA GLN A 262 9.01 -11.97 -15.78
C GLN A 262 7.94 -12.05 -14.67
N LYS A 263 7.07 -13.08 -14.68
CA LYS A 263 5.98 -13.23 -13.70
C LYS A 263 6.53 -13.65 -12.33
N GLN A 264 7.67 -14.35 -12.26
CA GLN A 264 8.27 -14.76 -10.99
C GLN A 264 8.74 -13.58 -10.14
N ILE A 265 9.09 -12.44 -10.75
CA ILE A 265 9.52 -11.20 -10.05
C ILE A 265 8.49 -10.75 -8.99
N VAL A 266 7.19 -10.93 -9.28
CA VAL A 266 6.07 -10.53 -8.40
C VAL A 266 5.19 -11.71 -7.96
N GLY A 267 5.56 -12.94 -8.33
CA GLY A 267 4.71 -14.13 -8.18
C GLY A 267 4.31 -14.45 -6.74
N GLN A 268 5.17 -14.13 -5.77
CA GLN A 268 4.90 -14.32 -4.34
C GLN A 268 3.85 -13.35 -3.78
N TYR A 269 3.57 -12.25 -4.47
CA TYR A 269 2.66 -11.20 -4.01
C TYR A 269 1.29 -11.24 -4.72
N CYS A 270 1.23 -11.76 -5.94
CA CYS A 270 0.02 -11.72 -6.76
C CYS A 270 -0.96 -12.88 -6.46
N ARG A 271 -2.26 -12.59 -6.38
CA ARG A 271 -3.33 -13.61 -6.26
C ARG A 271 -3.54 -14.41 -7.55
N TYR A 272 -3.16 -13.81 -8.68
CA TYR A 272 -3.20 -14.41 -10.00
C TYR A 272 -2.13 -13.76 -10.88
N SER A 273 -1.39 -14.56 -11.65
CA SER A 273 -0.49 -14.07 -12.69
C SER A 273 -0.74 -14.84 -13.98
N ALA A 274 -0.74 -14.13 -15.11
CA ALA A 274 -0.98 -14.73 -16.42
C ALA A 274 -0.42 -13.89 -17.57
N GLU A 275 -0.34 -14.54 -18.73
CA GLU A 275 0.18 -13.98 -19.96
C GLU A 275 -0.92 -13.97 -21.02
N LEU A 276 -1.09 -12.83 -21.68
CA LEU A 276 -1.97 -12.66 -22.81
C LEU A 276 -1.27 -13.24 -24.05
N LYS A 277 -1.77 -14.38 -24.53
CA LYS A 277 -1.25 -15.09 -25.72
C LYS A 277 -2.01 -14.78 -27.01
N THR A 278 -3.16 -14.12 -26.91
CA THR A 278 -3.98 -13.68 -28.06
C THR A 278 -4.99 -12.61 -27.61
N GLY A 279 -5.41 -11.73 -28.53
CA GLY A 279 -6.50 -10.78 -28.26
C GLY A 279 -7.89 -11.42 -28.14
N ARG A 280 -8.07 -12.61 -28.71
CA ARG A 280 -9.38 -13.26 -28.87
C ARG A 280 -10.13 -13.55 -27.56
N ASN A 281 -9.43 -13.55 -26.43
CA ASN A 281 -10.02 -13.73 -25.10
C ASN A 281 -9.54 -12.69 -24.05
N VAL A 282 -8.98 -11.56 -24.49
CA VAL A 282 -8.45 -10.53 -23.58
C VAL A 282 -9.49 -10.00 -22.59
N LYS A 283 -10.76 -9.80 -22.99
CA LYS A 283 -11.81 -9.32 -22.08
C LYS A 283 -12.05 -10.32 -20.93
N GLN A 284 -12.03 -11.62 -21.23
CA GLN A 284 -12.14 -12.70 -20.25
C GLN A 284 -10.90 -12.79 -19.35
N MET A 285 -9.69 -12.57 -19.88
CA MET A 285 -8.45 -12.59 -19.10
C MET A 285 -8.39 -11.43 -18.09
N VAL A 286 -8.75 -10.21 -18.51
CA VAL A 286 -8.87 -9.04 -17.62
C VAL A 286 -9.90 -9.31 -16.53
N ASN A 287 -11.09 -9.79 -16.89
CA ASN A 287 -12.15 -10.05 -15.91
C ASN A 287 -11.83 -11.20 -14.95
N ARG A 288 -11.14 -12.25 -15.43
CA ARG A 288 -10.62 -13.32 -14.56
C ARG A 288 -9.61 -12.77 -13.56
N ALA A 289 -8.67 -11.94 -14.00
CA ALA A 289 -7.69 -11.31 -13.12
C ALA A 289 -8.40 -10.43 -12.06
N LEU A 290 -9.33 -9.57 -12.47
CA LEU A 290 -10.10 -8.72 -11.54
C LEU A 290 -11.02 -9.51 -10.60
N GLN A 291 -11.48 -10.71 -10.99
CA GLN A 291 -12.19 -11.62 -10.10
C GLN A 291 -11.26 -12.16 -8.99
N PHE A 292 -10.03 -12.57 -9.32
CA PHE A 292 -9.02 -12.95 -8.31
C PHE A 292 -8.62 -11.76 -7.42
N ALA A 293 -8.41 -10.57 -7.99
CA ALA A 293 -8.00 -9.39 -7.22
C ALA A 293 -9.00 -9.02 -6.11
N ARG A 294 -10.31 -9.15 -6.41
CA ARG A 294 -11.43 -8.75 -5.55
C ARG A 294 -11.99 -9.87 -4.64
N SER A 295 -11.62 -11.13 -4.86
CA SER A 295 -12.05 -12.26 -4.02
C SER A 295 -11.12 -12.41 -2.82
N ASP A 296 -11.62 -12.87 -1.67
CA ASP A 296 -10.78 -12.92 -0.46
C ASP A 296 -9.83 -14.13 -0.38
N PRO A 297 -8.58 -13.94 0.08
CA PRO A 297 -7.98 -12.66 0.48
C PRO A 297 -7.65 -11.78 -0.74
N GLN A 298 -8.20 -10.56 -0.76
CA GLN A 298 -7.96 -9.58 -1.84
C GLN A 298 -6.47 -9.27 -2.02
N GLY A 299 -6.07 -8.77 -3.19
CA GLY A 299 -4.67 -8.40 -3.47
C GLY A 299 -4.38 -8.10 -4.94
N PRO A 300 -3.11 -7.85 -5.29
CA PRO A 300 -2.71 -7.54 -6.65
C PRO A 300 -2.79 -8.76 -7.56
N VAL A 301 -2.99 -8.52 -8.84
CA VAL A 301 -2.92 -9.51 -9.92
C VAL A 301 -2.07 -8.97 -11.07
N TYR A 302 -1.43 -9.86 -11.80
CA TYR A 302 -0.44 -9.49 -12.82
C TYR A 302 -0.78 -10.10 -14.18
N LEU A 303 -1.05 -9.25 -15.16
CA LEU A 303 -1.14 -9.64 -16.56
C LEU A 303 0.09 -9.14 -17.31
N CYS A 304 0.63 -9.95 -18.22
CA CYS A 304 1.65 -9.47 -19.16
C CYS A 304 1.31 -9.83 -20.60
N GLY A 305 1.84 -9.09 -21.58
CA GLY A 305 1.61 -9.36 -23.00
C GLY A 305 2.67 -8.75 -23.91
N ALA A 306 3.18 -9.53 -24.86
CA ALA A 306 4.14 -9.07 -25.86
C ALA A 306 3.51 -8.13 -26.88
N ARG A 307 4.32 -7.24 -27.49
CA ARG A 307 3.86 -6.25 -28.49
C ARG A 307 2.98 -6.90 -29.56
N GLU A 308 3.37 -8.05 -30.12
CA GLU A 308 2.65 -8.74 -31.20
C GLU A 308 1.24 -9.18 -30.82
N VAL A 309 1.03 -9.58 -29.56
CA VAL A 309 -0.31 -9.94 -29.06
C VAL A 309 -1.13 -8.68 -28.84
N MET A 310 -0.53 -7.65 -28.26
CA MET A 310 -1.21 -6.38 -27.97
C MET A 310 -1.58 -5.61 -29.25
N GLU A 311 -0.77 -5.78 -30.30
CA GLU A 311 -0.98 -5.29 -31.66
C GLU A 311 -1.93 -6.14 -32.51
N MET A 312 -2.38 -7.31 -32.06
CA MET A 312 -3.26 -8.15 -32.87
C MET A 312 -4.58 -7.43 -33.19
N ASP A 313 -4.91 -7.31 -34.48
CA ASP A 313 -6.23 -6.85 -34.92
C ASP A 313 -7.29 -7.94 -34.65
N ILE A 314 -8.36 -7.57 -33.95
CA ILE A 314 -9.47 -8.44 -33.58
C ILE A 314 -10.83 -7.76 -33.87
N GLU A 315 -11.86 -8.58 -34.07
CA GLU A 315 -13.25 -8.09 -34.17
C GLU A 315 -13.73 -7.64 -32.78
N PRO A 316 -14.48 -6.52 -32.67
CA PRO A 316 -15.11 -6.13 -31.41
C PRO A 316 -16.09 -7.18 -30.89
N TYR A 317 -16.00 -7.49 -29.59
CA TYR A 317 -16.87 -8.46 -28.91
C TYR A 317 -17.16 -8.01 -27.48
N GLU A 318 -18.30 -8.46 -26.96
CA GLU A 318 -18.73 -8.18 -25.59
C GLU A 318 -18.80 -9.46 -24.75
N ILE A 319 -18.73 -9.30 -23.44
CA ILE A 319 -18.92 -10.38 -22.46
C ILE A 319 -19.98 -9.96 -21.43
N ARG A 320 -20.60 -10.97 -20.80
CA ARG A 320 -21.57 -10.76 -19.71
C ARG A 320 -20.85 -10.35 -18.42
N GLN A 321 -20.71 -9.05 -18.22
CA GLN A 321 -19.98 -8.44 -17.11
C GLN A 321 -20.52 -8.84 -15.73
N GLU A 322 -21.81 -9.10 -15.64
CA GLU A 322 -22.53 -9.54 -14.43
C GLU A 322 -22.11 -10.92 -13.91
N MET A 323 -21.42 -11.72 -14.75
CA MET A 323 -20.93 -13.06 -14.40
C MET A 323 -19.57 -13.05 -13.67
N TRP A 324 -18.89 -11.90 -13.58
CA TRP A 324 -17.50 -11.78 -13.08
C TRP A 324 -17.42 -11.12 -11.69
N LYS A 325 -18.41 -11.43 -10.84
CA LYS A 325 -18.43 -11.01 -9.43
C LYS A 325 -17.32 -11.69 -8.63
N PRO A 326 -16.84 -11.07 -7.53
CA PRO A 326 -15.95 -11.74 -6.58
C PRO A 326 -16.58 -13.02 -6.01
N VAL A 327 -15.75 -13.93 -5.53
CA VAL A 327 -16.20 -15.11 -4.77
C VAL A 327 -16.46 -14.70 -3.32
N GLU A 328 -17.69 -14.94 -2.85
CA GLU A 328 -18.10 -14.66 -1.48
C GLU A 328 -17.68 -15.80 -0.52
N LEU A 329 -17.38 -15.45 0.73
CA LEU A 329 -17.14 -16.41 1.81
C LEU A 329 -18.42 -16.67 2.61
N GLY A 330 -18.51 -17.83 3.25
CA GLY A 330 -19.58 -18.14 4.19
C GLY A 330 -19.35 -17.55 5.58
N GLY A 331 -20.40 -17.59 6.42
CA GLY A 331 -20.29 -17.30 7.86
C GLY A 331 -19.81 -18.51 8.68
N LEU A 332 -19.99 -18.42 10.00
CA LEU A 332 -19.62 -19.49 10.94
C LEU A 332 -20.56 -20.71 10.82
N PRO A 333 -20.05 -21.95 10.93
CA PRO A 333 -20.88 -23.13 11.20
C PRO A 333 -21.65 -22.99 12.52
N SER A 334 -22.88 -23.51 12.58
CA SER A 334 -23.76 -23.32 13.75
C SER A 334 -23.17 -23.82 15.08
N SER A 335 -22.32 -24.85 15.06
CA SER A 335 -21.60 -25.35 16.24
C SER A 335 -20.54 -24.35 16.72
N ALA A 336 -19.69 -23.86 15.81
CA ALA A 336 -18.71 -22.82 16.08
C ALA A 336 -19.36 -21.54 16.61
N LEU A 337 -20.49 -21.15 16.02
CA LEU A 337 -21.26 -19.98 16.40
C LEU A 337 -21.75 -20.07 17.86
N ARG A 338 -22.30 -21.23 18.25
CA ARG A 338 -22.71 -21.51 19.64
C ARG A 338 -21.50 -21.46 20.58
N GLU A 339 -20.41 -22.13 20.24
CA GLU A 339 -19.21 -22.25 21.09
C GLU A 339 -18.56 -20.88 21.37
N ILE A 340 -18.36 -20.07 20.34
CA ILE A 340 -17.81 -18.71 20.46
C ILE A 340 -18.77 -17.83 21.27
N ALA A 341 -20.08 -17.87 21.00
CA ALA A 341 -21.06 -17.08 21.73
C ALA A 341 -21.14 -17.45 23.21
N GLU A 342 -21.04 -18.74 23.56
CA GLU A 342 -21.01 -19.21 24.95
C GLU A 342 -19.73 -18.82 25.68
N ALA A 343 -18.59 -18.83 24.99
CA ALA A 343 -17.31 -18.38 25.56
C ALA A 343 -17.33 -16.87 25.83
N ILE A 344 -17.74 -16.06 24.85
CA ILE A 344 -17.82 -14.59 24.99
C ILE A 344 -18.85 -14.18 26.05
N ALA A 345 -20.05 -14.77 26.04
CA ALA A 345 -21.09 -14.48 27.03
C ALA A 345 -20.77 -15.00 28.44
N GLY A 346 -19.82 -15.93 28.58
CA GLY A 346 -19.33 -16.45 29.86
C GLY A 346 -18.08 -15.76 30.39
N ALA A 347 -17.35 -15.02 29.55
CA ALA A 347 -16.07 -14.39 29.89
C ALA A 347 -16.20 -13.23 30.89
N LYS A 348 -15.14 -12.96 31.66
CA LYS A 348 -15.05 -11.80 32.56
C LYS A 348 -14.34 -10.61 31.94
N GLU A 349 -13.37 -10.85 31.07
CA GLU A 349 -12.65 -9.84 30.30
C GLU A 349 -12.66 -10.19 28.79
N PRO A 350 -13.85 -10.25 28.15
CA PRO A 350 -13.94 -10.57 26.72
C PRO A 350 -13.20 -9.54 25.85
N LEU A 351 -12.42 -10.04 24.90
CA LEU A 351 -11.62 -9.23 23.98
C LEU A 351 -11.85 -9.64 22.52
N VAL A 352 -12.06 -8.67 21.64
CA VAL A 352 -11.88 -8.83 20.20
C VAL A 352 -10.54 -8.24 19.80
N VAL A 353 -9.71 -9.02 19.11
CA VAL A 353 -8.46 -8.56 18.51
C VAL A 353 -8.63 -8.58 17.00
N THR A 354 -8.42 -7.46 16.32
CA THR A 354 -8.67 -7.33 14.88
C THR A 354 -7.60 -6.48 14.19
N ALA A 355 -7.56 -6.47 12.86
CA ALA A 355 -6.57 -5.73 12.08
C ALA A 355 -7.09 -5.29 10.70
N TYR A 356 -7.58 -6.23 9.90
CA TYR A 356 -7.99 -5.99 8.51
C TYR A 356 -9.51 -5.84 8.34
N SER A 357 -10.28 -6.02 9.42
CA SER A 357 -11.74 -5.94 9.38
C SER A 357 -12.25 -4.55 8.99
N GLY A 358 -11.49 -3.50 9.34
CA GLY A 358 -11.78 -2.11 8.98
C GLY A 358 -11.88 -1.85 7.47
N ARG A 359 -11.26 -2.68 6.62
CA ARG A 359 -11.40 -2.62 5.15
C ARG A 359 -12.86 -2.74 4.70
N ASN A 360 -13.66 -3.52 5.42
CA ASN A 360 -15.10 -3.56 5.22
C ASN A 360 -15.77 -2.59 6.20
N HIS A 361 -16.07 -1.38 5.73
CA HIS A 361 -16.63 -0.30 6.54
C HIS A 361 -17.93 -0.65 7.31
N LYS A 362 -18.61 -1.76 6.99
CA LYS A 362 -19.78 -2.28 7.72
C LYS A 362 -19.40 -3.03 9.01
N VAL A 363 -18.19 -3.58 9.11
CA VAL A 363 -17.76 -4.36 10.28
C VAL A 363 -17.60 -3.49 11.51
N SER A 364 -17.15 -2.24 11.36
CA SER A 364 -16.98 -1.31 12.48
C SER A 364 -18.33 -1.04 13.21
N PRO A 365 -19.44 -0.67 12.52
CA PRO A 365 -20.78 -0.67 13.13
C PRO A 365 -21.23 -2.01 13.74
N ALA A 366 -20.98 -3.15 13.07
CA ALA A 366 -21.35 -4.46 13.59
C ALA A 366 -20.58 -4.84 14.88
N LEU A 367 -19.30 -4.47 14.97
CA LEU A 367 -18.49 -4.61 16.19
C LEU A 367 -18.99 -3.70 17.31
N VAL A 368 -19.45 -2.48 16.99
CA VAL A 368 -20.10 -1.60 17.97
C VAL A 368 -21.40 -2.23 18.48
N GLU A 369 -22.20 -2.86 17.61
CA GLU A 369 -23.40 -3.58 18.03
C GLU A 369 -23.08 -4.79 18.93
N LEU A 370 -22.02 -5.55 18.61
CA LEU A 370 -21.53 -6.65 19.46
C LEU A 370 -21.04 -6.14 20.82
N ALA A 371 -20.25 -5.07 20.85
CA ALA A 371 -19.71 -4.48 22.08
C ALA A 371 -20.81 -3.90 22.99
N ASN A 372 -21.87 -3.32 22.41
CA ASN A 372 -23.06 -2.90 23.17
C ASN A 372 -23.90 -4.08 23.66
N THR A 373 -23.84 -5.23 23.00
CA THR A 373 -24.55 -6.45 23.39
C THR A 373 -23.82 -7.19 24.52
N VAL A 374 -22.49 -7.22 24.48
CA VAL A 374 -21.63 -7.90 25.46
C VAL A 374 -20.99 -6.87 26.39
N LYS A 375 -21.69 -6.53 27.48
CA LYS A 375 -21.19 -5.60 28.52
C LYS A 375 -19.77 -5.95 28.96
N GLY A 376 -18.84 -5.00 28.84
CA GLY A 376 -17.42 -5.16 29.15
C GLY A 376 -16.54 -5.74 28.03
N LEU A 377 -17.08 -6.04 26.84
CA LEU A 377 -16.28 -6.45 25.69
C LEU A 377 -15.43 -5.29 25.17
N ARG A 378 -14.12 -5.52 25.05
CA ARG A 378 -13.14 -4.55 24.55
C ARG A 378 -12.70 -4.91 23.14
N VAL A 379 -12.31 -3.93 22.34
CA VAL A 379 -11.84 -4.11 20.96
C VAL A 379 -10.47 -3.48 20.78
N LEU A 380 -9.51 -4.29 20.32
CA LEU A 380 -8.13 -3.92 20.04
C LEU A 380 -7.83 -4.04 18.55
N ASP A 381 -7.23 -3.00 17.97
CA ASP A 381 -6.63 -3.06 16.64
C ASP A 381 -5.12 -3.37 16.75
N THR A 382 -4.64 -4.35 15.99
CA THR A 382 -3.21 -4.71 15.92
C THR A 382 -2.61 -4.60 14.53
N GLY A 383 -3.40 -4.23 13.51
CA GLY A 383 -2.94 -4.04 12.14
C GLY A 383 -2.69 -2.59 11.78
N GLY A 384 -3.64 -1.71 12.12
CA GLY A 384 -3.55 -0.28 11.83
C GLY A 384 -3.50 0.08 10.35
N SER A 385 -3.95 -0.83 9.46
CA SER A 385 -4.15 -0.58 8.02
C SER A 385 -5.37 0.30 7.78
N ASP A 386 -6.42 0.12 8.58
CA ASP A 386 -7.73 0.74 8.44
C ASP A 386 -8.31 1.03 9.83
N MET A 387 -9.31 1.90 9.96
CA MET A 387 -10.01 2.06 11.25
C MET A 387 -10.96 0.87 11.49
N CYS A 388 -10.64 0.00 12.44
CA CYS A 388 -11.49 -1.14 12.81
C CYS A 388 -12.60 -0.78 13.82
N PHE A 389 -12.32 0.07 14.82
CA PHE A 389 -13.24 0.39 15.90
C PHE A 389 -13.17 1.87 16.32
N PRO A 390 -14.31 2.57 16.49
CA PRO A 390 -14.32 4.02 16.62
C PRO A 390 -13.88 4.47 18.01
N ALA A 391 -13.09 5.54 18.05
CA ALA A 391 -12.43 6.02 19.27
C ALA A 391 -13.34 6.68 20.31
N ASP A 392 -14.59 6.99 19.97
CA ASP A 392 -15.62 7.56 20.86
C ASP A 392 -16.42 6.49 21.63
N HIS A 393 -16.20 5.20 21.36
CA HIS A 393 -16.88 4.10 22.04
C HIS A 393 -16.03 3.56 23.23
N PRO A 394 -16.61 3.35 24.43
CA PRO A 394 -15.86 2.93 25.64
C PRO A 394 -15.05 1.63 25.53
N ALA A 395 -15.43 0.73 24.62
CA ALA A 395 -14.70 -0.51 24.34
C ALA A 395 -13.35 -0.30 23.60
N TRP A 396 -13.04 0.90 23.13
CA TRP A 396 -11.85 1.21 22.32
C TRP A 396 -10.55 1.12 23.13
N LEU A 397 -9.67 0.20 22.74
CA LEU A 397 -8.31 0.09 23.27
C LEU A 397 -7.27 0.88 22.45
N GLY A 398 -7.64 1.29 21.23
CA GLY A 398 -6.74 1.91 20.26
C GLY A 398 -5.98 0.91 19.38
N LEU A 399 -4.96 1.40 18.71
CA LEU A 399 -4.06 0.63 17.84
C LEU A 399 -2.77 0.29 18.60
N ARG A 400 -2.47 -1.00 18.77
CA ARG A 400 -1.22 -1.51 19.38
C ARG A 400 -0.73 -2.72 18.61
N PHE A 401 0.51 -2.73 18.13
CA PHE A 401 1.10 -3.86 17.40
C PHE A 401 1.35 -5.09 18.31
N GLY A 402 0.27 -5.74 18.76
CA GLY A 402 0.32 -6.99 19.51
C GLY A 402 0.89 -6.88 20.94
N ASN A 403 0.81 -5.69 21.57
CA ASN A 403 1.31 -5.45 22.92
C ASN A 403 0.38 -4.47 23.67
N GLU A 404 -0.61 -5.02 24.37
CA GLU A 404 -1.62 -4.31 25.18
C GLU A 404 -2.01 -5.21 26.36
N ASP A 405 -2.17 -4.65 27.56
CA ASP A 405 -2.43 -5.45 28.78
C ASP A 405 -3.74 -6.24 28.74
N ALA A 406 -4.74 -5.78 27.99
CA ALA A 406 -6.00 -6.51 27.80
C ALA A 406 -5.78 -7.91 27.18
N ILE A 407 -4.73 -8.11 26.37
CA ILE A 407 -4.37 -9.43 25.84
C ILE A 407 -3.94 -10.37 26.97
N ARG A 408 -3.22 -9.85 27.97
CA ARG A 408 -2.65 -10.63 29.09
C ARG A 408 -3.74 -11.08 30.08
N THR A 409 -4.80 -10.31 30.24
CA THR A 409 -5.86 -10.56 31.24
C THR A 409 -7.09 -11.28 30.69
N ALA A 410 -7.40 -11.09 29.40
CA ALA A 410 -8.60 -11.64 28.75
C ALA A 410 -8.72 -13.17 28.86
N ASP A 411 -9.87 -13.64 29.33
CA ASP A 411 -10.22 -15.06 29.49
C ASP A 411 -10.99 -15.65 28.29
N ALA A 412 -11.49 -14.81 27.39
CA ALA A 412 -11.92 -15.20 26.04
C ALA A 412 -11.47 -14.15 25.01
N ILE A 413 -10.89 -14.62 23.91
CA ILE A 413 -10.37 -13.78 22.82
C ILE A 413 -10.92 -14.25 21.48
N LEU A 414 -11.59 -13.36 20.75
CA LEU A 414 -11.92 -13.54 19.34
C LEU A 414 -10.91 -12.79 18.48
N VAL A 415 -10.04 -13.53 17.79
CA VAL A 415 -9.13 -13.00 16.77
C VAL A 415 -9.90 -12.93 15.45
N LEU A 416 -10.15 -11.72 14.93
CA LEU A 416 -11.03 -11.44 13.79
C LEU A 416 -10.28 -10.71 12.66
N ASP A 417 -10.14 -11.36 11.51
CA ASP A 417 -9.43 -10.86 10.31
C ASP A 417 -8.08 -10.20 10.67
N CYS A 418 -7.15 -11.00 11.20
CA CYS A 418 -5.92 -10.54 11.84
C CYS A 418 -4.73 -11.50 11.64
N ASP A 419 -3.63 -10.97 11.09
CA ASP A 419 -2.40 -11.75 10.88
C ASP A 419 -1.49 -11.81 12.12
N VAL A 420 -1.46 -10.77 12.96
CA VAL A 420 -0.56 -10.68 14.12
C VAL A 420 -1.31 -10.13 15.34
N PRO A 421 -1.96 -10.98 16.16
CA PRO A 421 -2.72 -10.52 17.32
C PRO A 421 -1.85 -10.23 18.55
N TRP A 422 -0.65 -10.84 18.65
CA TRP A 422 0.33 -10.56 19.71
C TRP A 422 1.75 -10.98 19.31
N ILE A 423 2.75 -10.35 19.94
CA ILE A 423 4.16 -10.72 19.80
C ILE A 423 4.59 -11.51 21.05
N LEU A 424 4.75 -12.83 20.92
CA LEU A 424 4.94 -13.76 22.06
C LEU A 424 6.12 -13.44 23.00
N THR A 425 7.14 -12.71 22.54
CA THR A 425 8.29 -12.28 23.38
C THR A 425 8.00 -11.03 24.22
N GLN A 426 6.92 -10.30 23.92
CA GLN A 426 6.52 -9.06 24.60
C GLN A 426 5.18 -9.21 25.32
N CYS A 427 4.21 -9.86 24.69
CA CYS A 427 2.84 -10.02 25.16
C CYS A 427 2.33 -11.41 24.82
N LYS A 428 1.72 -12.07 25.80
CA LYS A 428 1.09 -13.38 25.64
C LYS A 428 -0.31 -13.33 26.25
N PRO A 429 -1.30 -14.00 25.66
CA PRO A 429 -2.49 -14.41 26.38
C PRO A 429 -2.14 -15.24 27.62
N ARG A 430 -3.03 -15.23 28.61
CA ARG A 430 -3.02 -16.18 29.73
C ARG A 430 -3.24 -17.61 29.23
N GLU A 431 -2.65 -18.59 29.91
CA GLU A 431 -2.60 -19.99 29.47
C GLU A 431 -3.98 -20.68 29.38
N ASP A 432 -4.98 -20.17 30.11
CA ASP A 432 -6.36 -20.65 30.14
C ASP A 432 -7.34 -19.80 29.32
N ALA A 433 -6.84 -18.87 28.48
CA ALA A 433 -7.68 -18.05 27.61
C ALA A 433 -8.38 -18.89 26.52
N LYS A 434 -9.69 -18.71 26.36
CA LYS A 434 -10.45 -19.31 25.25
C LYS A 434 -10.26 -18.50 23.98
N ILE A 435 -9.32 -18.91 23.14
CA ILE A 435 -8.95 -18.20 21.91
C ILE A 435 -9.62 -18.85 20.69
N PHE A 436 -10.35 -18.04 19.91
CA PHE A 436 -10.95 -18.43 18.63
C PHE A 436 -10.43 -17.55 17.50
N HIS A 437 -10.20 -18.12 16.32
CA HIS A 437 -9.68 -17.41 15.16
C HIS A 437 -10.66 -17.48 13.98
N VAL A 438 -11.10 -16.32 13.50
CA VAL A 438 -12.02 -16.16 12.37
C VAL A 438 -11.36 -15.23 11.36
N ASP A 439 -11.04 -15.73 10.18
CA ASP A 439 -10.26 -15.00 9.18
C ASP A 439 -10.58 -15.51 7.76
N VAL A 440 -10.26 -14.72 6.74
CA VAL A 440 -10.39 -15.15 5.34
C VAL A 440 -9.25 -16.07 4.90
N ASP A 441 -8.09 -16.00 5.57
CA ASP A 441 -6.97 -16.96 5.52
C ASP A 441 -6.47 -17.25 6.95
N PRO A 442 -7.10 -18.21 7.67
CA PRO A 442 -6.74 -18.52 9.05
C PRO A 442 -5.45 -19.34 9.18
N LEU A 443 -4.83 -19.76 8.07
CA LEU A 443 -3.55 -20.49 8.04
C LEU A 443 -2.36 -19.62 7.62
N LYS A 444 -2.63 -18.44 7.04
CA LYS A 444 -1.62 -17.46 6.60
C LYS A 444 -0.63 -18.08 5.61
N ASN A 445 -1.12 -18.54 4.47
CA ASN A 445 -0.34 -19.35 3.51
C ASN A 445 0.91 -18.63 2.95
N VAL A 446 1.00 -17.31 3.09
CA VAL A 446 2.15 -16.47 2.69
C VAL A 446 3.13 -16.16 3.84
N MET A 447 2.88 -16.66 5.06
CA MET A 447 3.72 -16.47 6.25
C MET A 447 4.38 -17.81 6.63
N PRO A 448 5.67 -18.05 6.31
CA PRO A 448 6.31 -19.36 6.54
C PRO A 448 6.38 -19.80 8.01
N VAL A 449 6.26 -18.87 8.95
CA VAL A 449 6.18 -19.13 10.38
C VAL A 449 4.96 -18.39 10.92
N PHE A 450 3.87 -19.12 11.16
CA PHE A 450 2.67 -18.60 11.80
C PHE A 450 2.06 -19.63 12.75
N TYR A 451 1.82 -19.21 14.00
CA TYR A 451 1.08 -19.99 14.99
C TYR A 451 0.44 -19.04 16.01
N ILE A 452 -0.82 -19.32 16.34
CA ILE A 452 -1.52 -18.78 17.51
C ILE A 452 -2.18 -19.95 18.23
N ASP A 453 -2.25 -19.89 19.55
CA ASP A 453 -2.79 -20.98 20.37
C ASP A 453 -4.33 -20.93 20.46
N ALA A 454 -4.98 -21.08 19.31
CA ALA A 454 -6.43 -21.02 19.17
C ALA A 454 -7.06 -22.42 19.28
N LEU A 455 -8.10 -22.53 20.11
CA LEU A 455 -8.94 -23.72 20.28
C LEU A 455 -9.53 -24.18 18.94
N ALA A 456 -9.98 -23.21 18.13
CA ALA A 456 -10.49 -23.45 16.79
C ALA A 456 -10.15 -22.30 15.83
N ARG A 457 -10.11 -22.64 14.54
CA ARG A 457 -9.81 -21.73 13.42
C ARG A 457 -10.88 -21.92 12.34
N TYR A 458 -11.49 -20.82 11.89
CA TYR A 458 -12.58 -20.83 10.92
C TYR A 458 -12.25 -19.91 9.75
N ARG A 459 -12.44 -20.43 8.53
CA ARG A 459 -12.35 -19.63 7.31
C ARG A 459 -13.73 -19.06 6.99
N ALA A 460 -14.00 -17.83 7.38
CA ALA A 460 -15.31 -17.20 7.27
C ALA A 460 -15.21 -15.68 7.08
N ASP A 461 -16.27 -15.07 6.53
CA ASP A 461 -16.40 -13.61 6.44
C ASP A 461 -16.57 -12.98 7.84
N ALA A 462 -15.83 -11.89 8.08
CA ALA A 462 -15.82 -11.20 9.36
C ALA A 462 -17.16 -10.51 9.67
N LEU A 463 -17.80 -9.87 8.68
CA LEU A 463 -19.07 -9.18 8.89
C LEU A 463 -20.17 -10.18 9.27
N THR A 464 -20.37 -11.18 8.42
CA THR A 464 -21.36 -12.25 8.60
C THR A 464 -21.15 -12.96 9.94
N SER A 465 -19.91 -13.23 10.34
CA SER A 465 -19.60 -13.87 11.63
C SER A 465 -20.03 -13.02 12.83
N ILE A 466 -19.78 -11.70 12.79
CA ILE A 466 -20.15 -10.78 13.88
C ILE A 466 -21.67 -10.53 13.92
N GLU A 467 -22.34 -10.41 12.77
CA GLU A 467 -23.79 -10.31 12.68
C GLU A 467 -24.48 -11.59 13.22
N GLN A 468 -23.99 -12.77 12.83
CA GLN A 468 -24.48 -14.05 13.35
C GLN A 468 -24.28 -14.18 14.87
N LEU A 469 -23.10 -13.80 15.39
CA LEU A 469 -22.81 -13.86 16.84
C LEU A 469 -23.74 -12.92 17.61
N THR A 470 -23.84 -11.67 17.15
CA THR A 470 -24.69 -10.64 17.78
C THR A 470 -26.16 -11.04 17.77
N SER A 471 -26.65 -11.59 16.64
CA SER A 471 -28.01 -12.12 16.53
C SER A 471 -28.27 -13.26 17.53
N LEU A 472 -27.37 -14.26 17.61
CA LEU A 472 -27.52 -15.39 18.51
C LEU A 472 -27.50 -14.96 20.00
N LEU A 473 -26.61 -14.03 20.35
CA LEU A 473 -26.52 -13.45 21.70
C LEU A 473 -27.78 -12.67 22.11
N LYS A 474 -28.53 -12.11 21.14
CA LYS A 474 -29.78 -11.38 21.35
C LYS A 474 -31.04 -12.25 21.30
N SER A 475 -30.99 -13.40 20.62
CA SER A 475 -32.16 -14.28 20.43
C SER A 475 -32.22 -15.46 21.40
N ASP A 476 -31.09 -15.94 21.92
CA ASP A 476 -31.06 -17.09 22.83
C ASP A 476 -31.18 -16.66 24.30
N GLU A 477 -32.26 -17.09 24.97
CA GLU A 477 -32.54 -16.73 26.36
C GLU A 477 -31.49 -17.21 27.37
N THR A 478 -30.77 -18.31 27.09
CA THR A 478 -29.68 -18.80 27.95
C THR A 478 -28.45 -17.89 27.85
N LEU A 479 -28.13 -17.41 26.64
CA LEU A 479 -27.04 -16.45 26.44
C LEU A 479 -27.41 -15.07 27.00
N LYS A 480 -28.63 -14.59 26.78
CA LYS A 480 -29.12 -13.31 27.33
C LYS A 480 -29.06 -13.30 28.85
N ALA A 481 -29.43 -14.40 29.51
CA ALA A 481 -29.31 -14.54 30.96
C ALA A 481 -27.86 -14.39 31.46
N LYS A 482 -26.85 -14.89 30.72
CA LYS A 482 -25.42 -14.71 31.04
C LYS A 482 -24.90 -13.28 30.80
N LEU A 483 -25.57 -12.51 29.94
CA LEU A 483 -25.23 -11.11 29.63
C LEU A 483 -25.93 -10.10 30.55
N ALA A 484 -26.87 -10.54 31.38
CA ALA A 484 -27.61 -9.74 32.35
C ALA A 484 -27.02 -9.79 33.77
N GLY A 485 -27.53 -8.95 34.66
CA GLY A 485 -27.20 -8.95 36.09
C GLY A 485 -26.06 -8.01 36.51
N PRO A 486 -25.80 -7.90 37.83
CA PRO A 486 -24.95 -6.86 38.40
C PRO A 486 -23.45 -7.04 38.08
N GLU A 487 -22.94 -8.27 37.94
CA GLU A 487 -21.54 -8.51 37.55
C GLU A 487 -21.26 -7.93 36.14
N ARG A 488 -22.21 -8.05 35.22
CA ARG A 488 -22.11 -7.48 33.86
C ARG A 488 -22.17 -5.95 33.86
N GLU A 489 -22.88 -5.34 34.80
CA GLU A 489 -22.92 -3.88 34.97
C GLU A 489 -21.61 -3.34 35.57
N GLN A 490 -21.00 -4.07 36.51
CA GLN A 490 -19.69 -3.73 37.06
C GLN A 490 -18.60 -3.80 35.97
N MET A 491 -18.64 -4.81 35.09
CA MET A 491 -17.73 -4.91 33.94
C MET A 491 -17.86 -3.72 32.98
N GLN A 492 -19.09 -3.30 32.68
CA GLN A 492 -19.35 -2.10 31.87
C GLN A 492 -18.77 -0.83 32.51
N GLN A 493 -19.02 -0.62 33.81
CA GLN A 493 -18.51 0.54 34.55
C GLN A 493 -16.96 0.56 34.61
N ALA A 494 -16.32 -0.59 34.82
CA ALA A 494 -14.87 -0.72 34.83
C ALA A 494 -14.25 -0.40 33.45
N MET A 495 -14.89 -0.84 32.36
CA MET A 495 -14.50 -0.49 31.00
C MET A 495 -14.63 1.02 30.73
N GLU A 496 -15.74 1.64 31.11
CA GLU A 496 -15.95 3.08 30.98
C GLU A 496 -14.95 3.91 31.80
N GLN A 497 -14.56 3.45 32.98
CA GLN A 497 -13.51 4.08 33.80
C GLN A 497 -12.13 3.93 33.14
N SER A 498 -11.79 2.75 32.61
CA SER A 498 -10.56 2.51 31.85
C SER A 498 -10.47 3.39 30.60
N TYR A 499 -11.59 3.59 29.90
CA TYR A 499 -11.69 4.46 28.74
C TYR A 499 -11.44 5.93 29.09
N LYS A 500 -12.09 6.46 30.15
CA LYS A 500 -11.86 7.84 30.63
C LYS A 500 -10.39 8.07 31.00
N ALA A 501 -9.80 7.16 31.77
CA ALA A 501 -8.38 7.22 32.14
C ALA A 501 -7.45 7.14 30.91
N ARG A 502 -7.81 6.37 29.87
CA ARG A 502 -7.07 6.33 28.59
C ARG A 502 -7.11 7.69 27.89
N LEU A 503 -8.28 8.33 27.78
CA LEU A 503 -8.41 9.66 27.16
C LEU A 503 -7.63 10.74 27.93
N GLU A 504 -7.73 10.76 29.26
CA GLU A 504 -6.98 11.67 30.14
C GLU A 504 -5.46 11.46 30.00
N GLY A 505 -5.02 10.19 29.95
CA GLY A 505 -3.64 9.81 29.71
C GLY A 505 -3.12 10.25 28.33
N ILE A 506 -3.96 10.20 27.30
CA ILE A 506 -3.62 10.70 25.96
C ILE A 506 -3.48 12.22 25.98
N ALA A 507 -4.49 12.93 26.49
CA ALA A 507 -4.52 14.40 26.51
C ALA A 507 -3.39 15.02 27.35
N SER A 508 -3.00 14.37 28.45
CA SER A 508 -1.86 14.80 29.28
C SER A 508 -0.50 14.59 28.60
N ARG A 509 -0.32 13.54 27.80
CA ARG A 509 0.90 13.34 26.98
C ARG A 509 0.97 14.25 25.75
N ALA A 510 -0.16 14.77 25.29
CA ALA A 510 -0.27 15.65 24.13
C ALA A 510 -0.01 17.15 24.42
N GLN A 511 0.56 17.48 25.58
CA GLN A 511 0.94 18.86 25.92
C GLN A 511 2.30 19.23 25.29
N PRO A 512 2.55 20.52 24.99
CA PRO A 512 3.89 21.00 24.66
C PRO A 512 4.90 20.75 25.78
N LEU A 513 6.18 20.68 25.43
CA LEU A 513 7.27 20.62 26.40
C LEU A 513 7.59 22.02 26.96
N GLU A 514 8.24 22.08 28.13
CA GLU A 514 8.56 23.34 28.83
C GLU A 514 9.44 24.29 28.00
N ASP A 515 10.23 23.77 27.05
CA ASP A 515 11.07 24.54 26.13
C ASP A 515 10.32 25.09 24.90
N GLY A 516 8.99 24.87 24.84
CA GLY A 516 8.11 25.25 23.75
C GLY A 516 8.19 24.36 22.50
N SER A 517 8.95 23.25 22.51
CA SER A 517 8.86 22.23 21.48
C SER A 517 7.63 21.33 21.69
N PHE A 518 7.30 20.47 20.72
CA PHE A 518 6.11 19.62 20.77
C PHE A 518 6.37 18.20 20.28
N GLY A 519 5.63 17.24 20.84
CA GLY A 519 5.59 15.86 20.39
C GLY A 519 4.60 15.62 19.25
N THR A 520 4.61 14.40 18.72
CA THR A 520 3.64 13.95 17.72
C THR A 520 2.21 13.99 18.29
N GLY A 521 2.03 13.69 19.58
CA GLY A 521 0.70 13.73 20.20
C GLY A 521 0.05 15.11 20.14
N HIS A 522 0.81 16.16 20.47
CA HIS A 522 0.35 17.54 20.40
C HIS A 522 -0.04 17.96 18.97
N LEU A 523 0.83 17.64 18.00
CA LEU A 523 0.61 17.92 16.58
C LEU A 523 -0.67 17.24 16.06
N CYS A 524 -0.87 15.96 16.37
CA CYS A 524 -2.07 15.23 15.95
C CYS A 524 -3.34 15.70 16.65
N ALA A 525 -3.26 16.10 17.93
CA ALA A 525 -4.40 16.71 18.63
C ALA A 525 -4.84 18.03 17.95
N LYS A 526 -3.88 18.87 17.53
CA LYS A 526 -4.15 20.10 16.77
C LYS A 526 -4.66 19.84 15.36
N LEU A 527 -4.13 18.83 14.65
CA LEU A 527 -4.68 18.40 13.35
C LEU A 527 -6.15 17.95 13.46
N ARG A 528 -6.50 17.18 14.50
CA ARG A 528 -7.89 16.76 14.76
C ARG A 528 -8.82 17.94 15.09
N GLU A 529 -8.31 18.97 15.76
CA GLU A 529 -9.06 20.19 16.08
C GLU A 529 -9.34 21.06 14.84
N LEU A 530 -8.36 21.20 13.95
CA LEU A 530 -8.37 22.18 12.86
C LEU A 530 -8.86 21.62 11.52
N CYS A 531 -8.65 20.33 11.25
CA CYS A 531 -9.09 19.71 9.99
C CYS A 531 -10.61 19.43 9.98
N PRO A 532 -11.25 19.33 8.80
CA PRO A 532 -12.64 18.89 8.68
C PRO A 532 -12.90 17.55 9.39
N LYS A 533 -14.05 17.40 10.05
CA LYS A 533 -14.39 16.20 10.83
C LYS A 533 -14.37 14.90 10.03
N ASP A 534 -14.60 14.96 8.72
CA ASP A 534 -14.65 13.82 7.81
C ASP A 534 -13.35 13.59 7.02
N THR A 535 -12.25 14.25 7.42
CA THR A 535 -10.90 14.11 6.86
C THR A 535 -10.47 12.65 6.74
N LEU A 536 -9.81 12.34 5.62
CA LEU A 536 -9.15 11.05 5.40
C LEU A 536 -7.66 11.18 5.75
N TRP A 537 -7.18 10.27 6.60
CA TRP A 537 -5.82 10.24 7.15
C TRP A 537 -5.04 9.10 6.48
N ALA A 538 -4.13 9.45 5.58
CA ALA A 538 -3.19 8.51 4.96
C ALA A 538 -1.91 8.47 5.82
N VAL A 539 -1.75 7.42 6.64
CA VAL A 539 -0.74 7.40 7.71
C VAL A 539 0.36 6.39 7.44
N GLU A 540 1.62 6.83 7.53
CA GLU A 540 2.82 5.99 7.44
C GLU A 540 3.90 6.52 8.42
N ALA A 541 3.49 6.64 9.68
CA ALA A 541 4.26 7.23 10.77
C ALA A 541 5.22 6.24 11.50
N VAL A 542 5.20 4.96 11.12
CA VAL A 542 6.05 3.86 11.63
C VAL A 542 6.16 3.84 13.16
N THR A 543 7.22 4.41 13.75
CA THR A 543 7.43 4.40 15.21
C THR A 543 6.51 5.33 15.99
N ASN A 544 5.85 6.26 15.30
CA ASN A 544 4.92 7.25 15.84
C ASN A 544 3.45 6.87 15.65
N THR A 545 3.14 5.78 14.93
CA THR A 545 1.77 5.38 14.55
C THR A 545 0.79 5.34 15.73
N ALA A 546 1.22 4.82 16.89
CA ALA A 546 0.37 4.79 18.10
C ALA A 546 0.07 6.20 18.63
N PHE A 547 1.03 7.13 18.65
CA PHE A 547 0.80 8.52 19.06
C PHE A 547 -0.13 9.26 18.08
N VAL A 548 0.03 9.02 16.78
CA VAL A 548 -0.85 9.56 15.73
C VAL A 548 -2.28 9.05 15.92
N HIS A 549 -2.45 7.73 16.08
CA HIS A 549 -3.76 7.11 16.27
C HIS A 549 -4.47 7.57 17.55
N ASP A 550 -3.74 7.55 18.68
CA ASP A 550 -4.27 7.95 19.99
C ASP A 550 -4.73 9.41 20.03
N ASN A 551 -4.13 10.31 19.23
CA ASN A 551 -4.45 11.74 19.24
C ASN A 551 -5.34 12.19 18.07
N LEU A 552 -5.35 11.47 16.95
CA LEU A 552 -6.37 11.66 15.91
C LEU A 552 -7.73 11.06 16.29
N GLN A 553 -7.75 9.97 17.08
CA GLN A 553 -8.98 9.32 17.57
C GLN A 553 -10.02 9.11 16.45
N PRO A 554 -9.71 8.32 15.40
CA PRO A 554 -10.61 8.15 14.27
C PRO A 554 -11.92 7.47 14.68
N THR A 555 -13.06 8.06 14.30
CA THR A 555 -14.41 7.55 14.62
C THR A 555 -15.22 7.17 13.37
N ILE A 556 -14.79 7.57 12.18
CA ILE A 556 -15.52 7.32 10.92
C ILE A 556 -14.88 6.14 10.18
N PRO A 557 -15.63 5.08 9.82
CA PRO A 557 -15.11 3.97 9.00
C PRO A 557 -14.49 4.46 7.69
N GLY A 558 -13.31 3.94 7.35
CA GLY A 558 -12.54 4.37 6.18
C GLY A 558 -11.85 5.74 6.29
N SER A 559 -11.89 6.40 7.46
CA SER A 559 -11.16 7.68 7.67
C SER A 559 -9.68 7.51 7.96
N TRP A 560 -9.23 6.36 8.47
CA TRP A 560 -7.81 6.02 8.64
C TRP A 560 -7.42 5.00 7.60
N ILE A 561 -6.32 5.25 6.86
CA ILE A 561 -5.82 4.38 5.79
C ILE A 561 -4.29 4.32 5.85
N ASN A 562 -3.74 3.12 5.78
CA ASN A 562 -2.31 2.80 5.75
C ASN A 562 -2.11 1.58 4.83
N CYS A 563 -0.87 1.34 4.40
CA CYS A 563 -0.53 0.35 3.38
C CYS A 563 -0.74 -1.12 3.81
N GLY A 564 -0.89 -1.39 5.11
CA GLY A 564 -1.03 -2.76 5.65
C GLY A 564 0.16 -3.68 5.40
N GLY A 565 1.28 -3.14 4.90
CA GLY A 565 2.52 -3.85 4.61
C GLY A 565 3.73 -3.25 5.32
N GLY A 566 4.91 -3.79 5.04
CA GLY A 566 6.18 -3.37 5.65
C GLY A 566 7.05 -2.48 4.75
N GLY A 567 6.61 -2.22 3.52
CA GLY A 567 7.35 -1.44 2.53
C GLY A 567 7.20 0.06 2.77
N LEU A 568 8.30 0.76 3.03
CA LEU A 568 8.29 2.20 3.25
C LEU A 568 8.15 2.99 1.94
N GLY A 569 7.41 4.10 1.99
CA GLY A 569 7.23 5.06 0.91
C GLY A 569 5.84 5.04 0.25
N TRP A 570 4.89 4.26 0.77
CA TRP A 570 3.56 4.14 0.17
C TRP A 570 2.76 5.45 0.21
N SER A 571 2.79 6.18 1.34
CA SER A 571 1.83 7.24 1.66
C SER A 571 1.87 8.43 0.71
N GLY A 572 2.98 8.69 0.03
CA GLY A 572 3.07 9.76 -0.98
C GLY A 572 2.12 9.50 -2.15
N GLY A 573 2.26 8.34 -2.81
CA GLY A 573 1.31 7.92 -3.84
C GLY A 573 -0.06 7.58 -3.26
N GLY A 574 -0.10 6.92 -2.10
CA GLY A 574 -1.32 6.51 -1.41
C GLY A 574 -2.27 7.67 -1.13
N ALA A 575 -1.77 8.78 -0.58
CA ALA A 575 -2.58 9.97 -0.30
C ALA A 575 -3.18 10.60 -1.57
N LEU A 576 -2.42 10.63 -2.68
CA LEU A 576 -2.95 11.11 -3.96
C LEU A 576 -4.00 10.16 -4.53
N GLY A 577 -3.82 8.84 -4.36
CA GLY A 577 -4.81 7.82 -4.72
C GLY A 577 -6.12 7.97 -3.94
N VAL A 578 -6.03 8.11 -2.61
CA VAL A 578 -7.16 8.38 -1.70
C VAL A 578 -7.88 9.67 -2.09
N LYS A 579 -7.15 10.75 -2.37
CA LYS A 579 -7.74 12.04 -2.78
C LYS A 579 -8.45 11.93 -4.13
N LEU A 580 -7.79 11.33 -5.13
CA LEU A 580 -8.34 11.13 -6.47
C LEU A 580 -9.62 10.27 -6.44
N ALA A 581 -9.63 9.21 -5.63
CA ALA A 581 -10.80 8.38 -5.38
C ALA A 581 -11.94 9.17 -4.71
N SER A 582 -11.63 9.92 -3.65
CA SER A 582 -12.66 10.69 -2.93
C SER A 582 -13.29 11.77 -3.80
N ASP A 583 -12.50 12.45 -4.62
CA ASP A 583 -12.99 13.44 -5.59
C ASP A 583 -13.82 12.77 -6.70
N HIS A 584 -13.41 11.61 -7.21
CA HIS A 584 -14.15 10.88 -8.25
C HIS A 584 -15.50 10.37 -7.77
N GLU A 585 -15.55 9.66 -6.63
CA GLU A 585 -16.81 9.13 -6.08
C GLU A 585 -17.79 10.26 -5.70
N ALA A 586 -17.28 11.39 -5.19
CA ALA A 586 -18.11 12.55 -4.91
C ALA A 586 -18.63 13.21 -6.21
N GLN A 587 -17.79 13.34 -7.25
CA GLN A 587 -18.22 13.89 -8.56
C GLN A 587 -19.34 13.06 -9.21
N LEU A 588 -19.29 11.72 -9.10
CA LEU A 588 -20.38 10.84 -9.56
C LEU A 588 -21.71 11.09 -8.83
N GLN A 589 -21.66 11.70 -7.64
CA GLN A 589 -22.82 12.05 -6.81
C GLN A 589 -23.14 13.57 -6.84
N GLY A 590 -22.45 14.36 -7.67
CA GLY A 590 -22.61 15.81 -7.74
C GLY A 590 -22.02 16.60 -6.57
N GLY A 591 -21.16 15.98 -5.76
CA GLY A 591 -20.51 16.58 -4.59
C GLY A 591 -19.03 16.94 -4.79
N LYS A 592 -18.38 17.33 -3.69
CA LYS A 592 -16.93 17.60 -3.59
C LYS A 592 -16.28 16.49 -2.75
N GLY A 593 -15.12 16.00 -3.17
CA GLY A 593 -14.37 15.01 -2.40
C GLY A 593 -13.75 15.58 -1.13
N LYS A 594 -13.36 14.68 -0.23
CA LYS A 594 -12.94 14.98 1.14
C LYS A 594 -11.58 15.67 1.21
N PHE A 595 -11.31 16.24 2.39
CA PHE A 595 -9.97 16.69 2.76
C PHE A 595 -9.08 15.48 3.07
N VAL A 596 -7.83 15.51 2.65
CA VAL A 596 -6.89 14.38 2.80
C VAL A 596 -5.59 14.89 3.42
N VAL A 597 -5.18 14.25 4.51
CA VAL A 597 -3.93 14.52 5.21
C VAL A 597 -3.04 13.28 5.14
N GLN A 598 -1.85 13.43 4.57
CA GLN A 598 -0.77 12.46 4.67
C GLN A 598 0.03 12.74 5.95
N ILE A 599 0.20 11.75 6.82
CA ILE A 599 1.09 11.85 8.00
C ILE A 599 2.20 10.82 7.84
N VAL A 600 3.44 11.30 7.65
CA VAL A 600 4.55 10.47 7.19
C VAL A 600 5.82 10.75 8.01
N GLY A 601 6.61 9.72 8.31
CA GLY A 601 7.93 9.92 8.92
C GLY A 601 8.92 10.56 7.94
N ASP A 602 9.88 11.34 8.44
CA ASP A 602 10.93 11.98 7.63
C ASP A 602 11.70 11.05 6.68
N GLY A 603 12.10 9.86 7.13
CA GLY A 603 12.74 8.86 6.27
C GLY A 603 11.78 8.27 5.25
N THR A 604 10.55 7.97 5.67
CA THR A 604 9.47 7.45 4.83
C THR A 604 9.09 8.43 3.72
N PHE A 605 9.12 9.74 4.00
CA PHE A 605 8.89 10.78 3.01
C PHE A 605 9.91 10.69 1.86
N LEU A 606 11.19 10.45 2.16
CA LEU A 606 12.23 10.25 1.12
C LEU A 606 11.99 8.97 0.31
N PHE A 607 11.64 7.86 0.98
CA PHE A 607 11.26 6.62 0.28
C PHE A 607 10.08 6.81 -0.67
N SER A 608 9.14 7.72 -0.38
CA SER A 608 7.95 7.94 -1.21
C SER A 608 8.19 8.56 -2.60
N VAL A 609 9.45 8.82 -2.97
CA VAL A 609 9.84 9.46 -4.24
C VAL A 609 9.14 10.83 -4.40
N PRO A 610 9.39 11.79 -3.49
CA PRO A 610 8.63 13.04 -3.42
C PRO A 610 8.72 13.87 -4.71
N GLY A 611 9.83 13.74 -5.46
CA GLY A 611 9.97 14.31 -6.80
C GLY A 611 8.88 13.89 -7.79
N SER A 612 8.47 12.63 -7.74
CA SER A 612 7.37 12.09 -8.57
C SER A 612 6.01 12.47 -7.97
N VAL A 613 5.83 12.28 -6.66
CA VAL A 613 4.57 12.55 -5.93
C VAL A 613 4.09 13.99 -6.15
N TYR A 614 4.90 15.00 -5.86
CA TYR A 614 4.44 16.38 -5.93
C TYR A 614 4.35 16.93 -7.36
N TRP A 615 5.10 16.36 -8.30
CA TRP A 615 4.89 16.61 -9.73
C TRP A 615 3.52 16.09 -10.19
N ILE A 616 3.15 14.85 -9.80
CA ILE A 616 1.82 14.26 -10.09
C ILE A 616 0.72 15.11 -9.44
N SER A 617 0.86 15.43 -8.15
CA SER A 617 -0.10 16.26 -7.39
C SER A 617 -0.38 17.58 -8.11
N LYS A 618 0.68 18.30 -8.50
CA LYS A 618 0.54 19.57 -9.22
C LYS A 618 -0.03 19.38 -10.64
N ARG A 619 0.45 18.39 -11.39
CA ARG A 619 0.05 18.14 -12.79
C ARG A 619 -1.43 17.80 -12.94
N TYR A 620 -1.97 16.99 -12.03
CA TYR A 620 -3.36 16.53 -12.09
C TYR A 620 -4.29 17.27 -11.13
N ASN A 621 -3.80 18.29 -10.43
CA ASN A 621 -4.52 19.10 -9.45
C ASN A 621 -5.17 18.22 -8.36
N ILE A 622 -4.35 17.42 -7.68
CA ILE A 622 -4.73 16.51 -6.59
C ILE A 622 -4.18 17.09 -5.26
N PRO A 623 -4.92 18.01 -4.61
CA PRO A 623 -4.43 18.72 -3.42
C PRO A 623 -4.51 17.84 -2.16
N VAL A 624 -3.38 17.72 -1.47
CA VAL A 624 -3.25 17.02 -0.17
C VAL A 624 -2.43 17.87 0.80
N LEU A 625 -2.66 17.70 2.10
CA LEU A 625 -1.81 18.23 3.16
C LEU A 625 -0.84 17.13 3.62
N THR A 626 0.45 17.29 3.42
CA THR A 626 1.47 16.38 3.98
C THR A 626 2.08 16.97 5.25
N ILE A 627 2.09 16.17 6.31
CA ILE A 627 2.74 16.43 7.58
C ILE A 627 3.93 15.48 7.70
N VAL A 628 5.14 16.02 7.64
CA VAL A 628 6.39 15.27 7.83
C VAL A 628 6.76 15.31 9.30
N LEU A 629 6.76 14.14 9.94
CA LEU A 629 7.20 13.96 11.32
C LEU A 629 8.73 13.87 11.35
N ASN A 630 9.39 15.02 11.51
CA ASN A 630 10.85 15.15 11.49
C ASN A 630 11.43 14.96 12.88
N ASN A 631 12.02 13.78 13.09
CA ASN A 631 12.78 13.44 14.30
C ASN A 631 14.27 13.18 13.98
N LYS A 632 14.72 13.59 12.80
CA LYS A 632 16.11 13.54 12.30
C LYS A 632 16.65 12.13 12.03
N GLY A 633 15.80 11.13 11.78
CA GLY A 633 16.31 9.81 11.39
C GLY A 633 15.48 8.57 11.74
N TRP A 634 16.02 7.41 11.40
CA TRP A 634 15.32 6.14 11.52
C TRP A 634 15.27 5.62 12.97
N ASN A 635 14.21 5.96 13.69
CA ASN A 635 13.94 5.43 15.03
C ASN A 635 13.50 3.93 15.03
N ALA A 636 13.05 3.37 13.90
CA ALA A 636 12.60 1.97 13.85
C ALA A 636 13.76 0.97 14.08
N PRO A 637 14.90 1.04 13.38
CA PRO A 637 16.09 0.24 13.70
C PRO A 637 16.57 0.43 15.14
N ARG A 638 16.51 1.65 15.71
CA ARG A 638 16.84 1.90 17.12
C ARG A 638 15.95 1.08 18.06
N LYS A 639 14.62 1.10 17.85
CA LYS A 639 13.68 0.30 18.65
C LYS A 639 13.94 -1.20 18.50
N SER A 640 14.14 -1.69 17.27
CA SER A 640 14.45 -3.10 17.01
C SER A 640 15.77 -3.56 17.65
N LEU A 641 16.82 -2.73 17.58
CA LEU A 641 18.11 -2.99 18.21
C LEU A 641 17.98 -3.16 19.72
N LEU A 642 17.19 -2.31 20.38
CA LEU A 642 16.98 -2.38 21.84
C LEU A 642 16.14 -3.59 22.27
N LEU A 643 15.30 -4.17 21.39
CA LEU A 643 14.58 -5.42 21.67
C LEU A 643 15.50 -6.65 21.68
N VAL A 644 16.62 -6.62 20.96
CA VAL A 644 17.54 -7.76 20.80
C VAL A 644 18.83 -7.60 21.61
N HIS A 645 19.35 -6.38 21.69
CA HIS A 645 20.60 -6.03 22.36
C HIS A 645 20.43 -4.84 23.33
N PRO A 646 19.56 -4.94 24.35
CA PRO A 646 19.27 -3.85 25.28
C PRO A 646 20.51 -3.33 26.04
N GLU A 647 21.54 -4.16 26.22
CA GLU A 647 22.78 -3.81 26.93
C GLU A 647 24.03 -3.77 26.04
N GLY A 648 23.88 -4.14 24.75
CA GLY A 648 24.97 -4.21 23.77
C GLY A 648 25.53 -2.86 23.38
N LEU A 649 26.65 -2.82 22.65
CA LEU A 649 27.33 -1.56 22.26
C LEU A 649 26.37 -0.56 21.59
N GLY A 650 25.52 -1.03 20.67
CA GLY A 650 24.55 -0.20 19.96
C GLY A 650 23.42 0.39 20.83
N SER A 651 23.17 -0.13 22.04
CA SER A 651 22.22 0.49 22.99
C SER A 651 22.73 1.81 23.58
N LYS A 652 24.05 1.99 23.61
CA LYS A 652 24.75 3.15 24.20
C LYS A 652 25.30 4.11 23.15
N ALA A 653 25.39 3.67 21.89
CA ALA A 653 25.87 4.46 20.77
C ALA A 653 24.88 5.55 20.33
N THR A 654 25.40 6.65 19.81
CA THR A 654 24.66 7.77 19.18
C THR A 654 23.89 7.34 17.92
N ASN A 655 23.04 8.20 17.35
CA ASN A 655 22.32 7.88 16.10
C ASN A 655 23.29 7.86 14.90
N GLU A 656 24.35 8.64 15.01
CA GLU A 656 25.43 8.80 14.04
C GLU A 656 26.30 7.54 14.00
N GLU A 657 26.76 7.04 15.16
CA GLU A 657 27.56 5.82 15.26
C GLU A 657 26.87 4.57 14.70
N ILE A 658 25.53 4.48 14.79
CA ILE A 658 24.75 3.36 14.21
C ILE A 658 24.11 3.68 12.86
N ASN A 659 24.50 4.80 12.22
CA ASN A 659 24.11 5.19 10.85
C ASN A 659 22.58 5.29 10.64
N ILE A 660 21.86 5.83 11.61
CA ILE A 660 20.41 6.13 11.52
C ILE A 660 20.07 7.62 11.59
N SER A 661 21.06 8.49 11.82
CA SER A 661 20.90 9.94 11.81
C SER A 661 20.82 10.48 10.38
N PHE A 662 20.00 11.51 10.18
CA PHE A 662 19.93 12.29 8.95
C PHE A 662 20.53 13.68 9.08
N ASP A 663 21.16 14.04 10.20
CA ASP A 663 21.77 15.37 10.30
C ASP A 663 23.00 15.50 9.36
N PRO A 664 23.10 16.59 8.56
CA PRO A 664 22.16 17.71 8.45
C PRO A 664 20.89 17.36 7.65
N VAL A 665 19.72 17.58 8.26
CA VAL A 665 18.43 17.15 7.67
C VAL A 665 18.15 17.79 6.29
N PRO A 666 17.59 17.03 5.34
CA PRO A 666 17.03 17.56 4.09
C PRO A 666 15.94 18.61 4.30
N ASP A 667 15.80 19.55 3.36
CA ASP A 667 14.62 20.41 3.28
C ASP A 667 13.45 19.66 2.62
N TYR A 668 12.74 18.87 3.43
CA TYR A 668 11.60 18.06 2.99
C TYR A 668 10.53 18.91 2.28
N SER A 669 10.22 20.09 2.83
CA SER A 669 9.22 21.01 2.28
C SER A 669 9.66 21.65 0.97
N GLY A 670 10.96 22.01 0.85
CA GLY A 670 11.57 22.55 -0.35
C GLY A 670 11.69 21.53 -1.48
N ILE A 671 11.98 20.26 -1.17
CA ILE A 671 11.96 19.15 -2.15
C ILE A 671 10.59 19.04 -2.80
N ALA A 672 9.52 19.05 -1.99
CA ALA A 672 8.15 19.03 -2.50
C ALA A 672 7.83 20.26 -3.36
N LYS A 673 8.25 21.45 -2.92
CA LYS A 673 8.03 22.71 -3.64
C LYS A 673 8.76 22.75 -4.97
N ALA A 674 10.00 22.28 -5.04
CA ALA A 674 10.76 22.18 -6.27
C ALA A 674 10.10 21.20 -7.26
N ALA A 675 9.65 20.04 -6.78
CA ALA A 675 8.94 19.03 -7.58
C ALA A 675 7.60 19.54 -8.14
N ALA A 676 6.90 20.39 -7.40
CA ALA A 676 5.67 21.08 -7.83
C ALA A 676 5.94 22.32 -8.72
N GLY A 677 7.18 22.57 -9.15
CA GLY A 677 7.53 23.73 -9.99
C GLY A 677 7.39 25.08 -9.28
N GLY A 678 7.49 25.10 -7.94
CA GLY A 678 7.32 26.27 -7.09
C GLY A 678 5.91 26.48 -6.55
N ASP A 679 4.89 25.84 -7.15
CA ASP A 679 3.47 26.03 -6.82
C ASP A 679 2.96 24.97 -5.83
N LEU A 680 3.45 25.10 -4.59
CA LEU A 680 3.08 24.29 -3.43
C LEU A 680 3.35 25.09 -2.15
N HIS A 681 2.46 25.00 -1.17
CA HIS A 681 2.64 25.63 0.13
C HIS A 681 3.66 24.83 0.95
N ALA A 682 4.87 25.35 1.10
CA ALA A 682 5.93 24.73 1.90
C ALA A 682 6.22 25.58 3.12
N ALA A 683 6.22 24.96 4.31
CA ALA A 683 6.63 25.59 5.55
C ALA A 683 7.27 24.57 6.50
N ARG A 684 7.92 25.10 7.54
CA ARG A 684 8.59 24.35 8.61
C ARG A 684 8.16 24.92 9.95
N VAL A 685 8.02 24.06 10.97
CA VAL A 685 7.68 24.48 12.33
C VAL A 685 8.36 23.58 13.37
N ASP A 686 8.91 24.20 14.41
CA ASP A 686 9.56 23.51 15.53
C ASP A 686 9.22 24.06 16.94
N LYS A 687 8.28 25.01 17.01
CA LYS A 687 7.70 25.56 18.25
C LYS A 687 6.18 25.46 18.27
N ALA A 688 5.64 25.13 19.44
CA ALA A 688 4.22 24.89 19.64
C ALA A 688 3.38 26.16 19.49
N ALA A 689 3.96 27.32 19.82
CA ALA A 689 3.30 28.63 19.70
C ALA A 689 2.95 28.98 18.23
N ASP A 690 3.79 28.61 17.28
CA ASP A 690 3.62 28.92 15.85
C ASP A 690 2.77 27.86 15.12
N LEU A 691 2.64 26.66 15.71
CA LEU A 691 2.07 25.47 15.07
C LEU A 691 0.63 25.68 14.59
N GLU A 692 -0.23 26.30 15.39
CA GLU A 692 -1.63 26.49 15.03
C GLU A 692 -1.80 27.42 13.81
N GLU A 693 -1.01 28.48 13.71
CA GLU A 693 -1.05 29.39 12.56
C GLU A 693 -0.52 28.71 11.29
N VAL A 694 0.60 28.00 11.39
CA VAL A 694 1.20 27.26 10.27
C VAL A 694 0.24 26.18 9.74
N LEU A 695 -0.43 25.44 10.64
CA LEU A 695 -1.46 24.47 10.27
C LEU A 695 -2.65 25.13 9.56
N LYS A 696 -3.19 26.24 10.09
CA LYS A 696 -4.32 26.97 9.48
C LYS A 696 -4.00 27.41 8.05
N ARG A 697 -2.86 28.05 7.82
CA ARG A 697 -2.41 28.50 6.48
C ARG A 697 -2.25 27.34 5.49
N ALA A 698 -1.74 26.19 5.95
CA ALA A 698 -1.58 25.00 5.11
C ALA A 698 -2.93 24.32 4.78
N ILE A 699 -3.87 24.29 5.73
CA ILE A 699 -5.23 23.80 5.53
C ILE A 699 -5.97 24.69 4.52
N GLU A 700 -5.88 26.02 4.66
CA GLU A 700 -6.46 27.00 3.74
C GLU A 700 -5.93 26.82 2.30
N ALA A 701 -4.61 26.63 2.12
CA ALA A 701 -4.00 26.37 0.81
C ALA A 701 -4.60 25.12 0.14
N VAL A 702 -4.72 24.02 0.88
CA VAL A 702 -5.26 22.74 0.37
C VAL A 702 -6.76 22.82 0.10
N GLN A 703 -7.53 23.55 0.92
CA GLN A 703 -8.94 23.83 0.66
C GLN A 703 -9.13 24.69 -0.60
N GLY A 704 -8.20 25.61 -0.87
CA GLY A 704 -8.10 26.43 -2.08
C GLY A 704 -7.56 25.69 -3.32
N GLY A 705 -7.11 24.43 -3.17
CA GLY A 705 -6.67 23.58 -4.28
C GLY A 705 -5.15 23.51 -4.50
N GLN A 706 -4.33 24.12 -3.64
CA GLN A 706 -2.87 24.02 -3.67
C GLN A 706 -2.40 23.00 -2.63
N SER A 707 -1.63 21.98 -3.03
CA SER A 707 -1.02 21.05 -2.05
C SER A 707 -0.13 21.79 -1.05
N ALA A 708 -0.01 21.24 0.16
CA ALA A 708 0.84 21.77 1.21
C ALA A 708 1.74 20.69 1.81
N VAL A 709 2.98 21.03 2.17
CA VAL A 709 3.91 20.16 2.89
C VAL A 709 4.51 20.93 4.07
N LEU A 710 4.32 20.37 5.26
CA LEU A 710 4.85 20.90 6.51
C LEU A 710 5.95 20.00 7.07
N ASP A 711 7.16 20.55 7.21
CA ASP A 711 8.25 19.94 7.97
C ASP A 711 8.04 20.24 9.47
N CYS A 712 7.44 19.29 10.19
CA CYS A 712 7.16 19.41 11.61
C CYS A 712 8.25 18.72 12.42
N LYS A 713 9.15 19.51 13.02
CA LYS A 713 10.20 18.97 13.89
C LYS A 713 9.61 18.56 15.23
N VAL A 714 9.43 17.26 15.43
CA VAL A 714 8.82 16.67 16.63
C VAL A 714 9.87 16.23 17.62
N ALA A 715 9.60 16.44 18.90
CA ALA A 715 10.36 15.84 19.99
C ALA A 715 10.13 14.31 20.04
N MET A 716 11.11 13.58 20.55
CA MET A 716 11.05 12.12 20.62
C MET A 716 10.20 11.65 21.80
N ASN A 717 9.48 10.53 21.61
CA ASN A 717 8.69 9.82 22.63
C ASN A 717 7.53 10.62 23.28
N CYS A 718 6.97 11.60 22.56
CA CYS A 718 5.78 12.37 22.92
C CYS A 718 4.88 12.62 21.69
#